data_AF-A0A1V8T8A9-F1
#
_entry.id   AF-A0A1V8T8A9-F1
#
_cell.length_a   1.000
_cell.length_b   1.000
_cell.length_c   1.000
_cell.angle_alpha   90.00
_cell.angle_beta   90.00
_cell.angle_gamma   90.00
#
_symmetry.space_group_name_H-M   'P 1'
#
loop_
_entity.id
_entity.type
_entity.pdbx_description
1 polymer ?
#
loop_
_entity_poly.entity_id
_entity_poly.type
_entity_poly.pdbx_seq_one_letter_code
_entity_poly.pdbx_strand_id
1 'polypeptide(L)'
;MARYPTFEEHKSDPIKGIKRCDELLRKQPQDISLLTTKLSLLAITNDQDKVNETISNLVSTQTRDLNELAVIDEAVSECVRDATYPLPLTSGSEVAKLWEHAAKATSNVNARLDYHSLRFSRAIYDNRIQDAQTALIQLKVLQPKNRVFYMAHAIYTQLLSTGKEDLQSRLALSLARKAVSEGFDGDKELDCRVPGQIFALQSAKADVDGIANKRFAESKQMFDALKPVTVTNGDVTHDSTATDASNAAVGTSQWLDDMIDQAKVQFTSILTSPDKTKLQSFAADIVRSYRKATEAMNRARYRSVHDLMFLAISALIKVWDLTSDHAPLLQAAALSESLLFDNPQIHEAKVILVHLYTCLDLGALALKHWLSLAVKEVQYDTIGHIFLARISDVLPIKPASAKGKHSDPYDILATALAVYDRCEANLARAEAGVLESGQTGMILDLHDLRENLRQSVSRRIFALEQLRAARADGRPSVLHIKPRLLAQWLDVRDNRDFKATFNFGFDVETVLHGMQNTEEWLLCRLAEETVRCLASGASSPIKDPEKLLERLGDLTAERKNGSLSSLSEAEEFALRISHVLLRQLLQGTTSEGLAMLTQKLDIMTSPKSQNTSSAFPLHLRDCHALLSILDTLVLCMNDKKSSLSAPAEFKELSMKSDRLAKDLRKDAQGVVASIEEIDLKQALDLEGEVGKVISEGGKEGVVRFCQEVKSAVAANWAKR
;
A
#
# COMPACT_ATOMS: atom_id res chain seq x y z
N MET A 1 -34.10 -32.96 16.28
CA MET A 1 -32.86 -33.00 15.46
C MET A 1 -31.76 -32.27 16.21
N ALA A 2 -30.55 -32.82 16.25
CA ALA A 2 -29.41 -32.12 16.86
C ALA A 2 -29.01 -30.94 15.95
N ARG A 3 -28.86 -29.74 16.51
CA ARG A 3 -28.37 -28.56 15.77
C ARG A 3 -26.95 -28.82 15.28
N TYR A 4 -26.72 -28.57 13.98
CA TYR A 4 -25.39 -28.67 13.37
C TYR A 4 -24.50 -27.55 13.91
N PRO A 5 -23.22 -27.84 14.22
CA PRO A 5 -22.27 -26.79 14.55
C PRO A 5 -22.04 -25.90 13.33
N THR A 6 -21.85 -24.61 13.56
CA THR A 6 -21.43 -23.67 12.51
C THR A 6 -20.08 -23.07 12.85
N PHE A 7 -19.35 -22.61 11.82
CA PHE A 7 -18.07 -21.93 12.02
C PHE A 7 -18.21 -20.69 12.93
N GLU A 8 -19.22 -19.85 12.69
CA GLU A 8 -19.44 -18.61 13.45
C GLU A 8 -19.69 -18.85 14.95
N GLU A 9 -20.39 -19.93 15.30
CA GLU A 9 -20.64 -20.31 16.70
C GLU A 9 -19.38 -20.77 17.43
N HIS A 10 -18.44 -21.37 16.69
CA HIS A 10 -17.29 -22.07 17.27
C HIS A 10 -15.93 -21.45 16.92
N LYS A 11 -15.86 -20.36 16.15
CA LYS A 11 -14.59 -19.70 15.79
C LYS A 11 -13.79 -19.20 16.99
N SER A 12 -14.46 -18.84 18.10
CA SER A 12 -13.82 -18.41 19.34
C SER A 12 -13.34 -19.57 20.22
N ASP A 13 -13.89 -20.77 20.02
CA ASP A 13 -13.51 -22.01 20.71
C ASP A 13 -13.55 -23.18 19.71
N PRO A 14 -12.55 -23.25 18.81
CA PRO A 14 -12.55 -24.21 17.71
C PRO A 14 -12.44 -25.65 18.20
N ILE A 15 -11.76 -25.89 19.33
CA ILE A 15 -11.60 -27.23 19.91
C ILE A 15 -12.96 -27.83 20.28
N LYS A 16 -13.84 -27.03 20.90
CA LYS A 16 -15.20 -27.47 21.23
C LYS A 16 -16.02 -27.75 19.98
N GLY A 17 -15.91 -26.91 18.95
CA GLY A 17 -16.57 -27.12 17.67
C GLY A 17 -16.11 -28.39 16.97
N ILE A 18 -14.80 -28.64 16.91
CA ILE A 18 -14.20 -29.85 16.31
C ILE A 18 -14.72 -31.12 17.02
N LYS A 19 -14.71 -31.14 18.36
CA LYS A 19 -15.26 -32.26 19.14
C LYS A 19 -16.73 -32.52 18.80
N ARG A 20 -17.50 -31.45 18.63
CA ARG A 20 -18.92 -31.57 18.27
C ARG A 20 -19.10 -32.12 16.85
N CYS A 21 -18.28 -31.69 15.90
CA CYS A 21 -18.25 -32.29 14.56
C CYS A 21 -17.91 -33.78 14.64
N ASP A 22 -16.88 -34.17 15.40
CA ASP A 22 -16.47 -35.57 15.55
C ASP A 22 -17.59 -36.46 16.12
N GLU A 23 -18.35 -35.96 17.11
CA GLU A 23 -19.50 -36.68 17.67
C GLU A 23 -20.60 -36.96 16.64
N LEU A 24 -20.87 -36.00 15.77
CA LEU A 24 -21.91 -36.11 14.75
C LEU A 24 -21.41 -36.95 13.55
N LEU A 25 -20.15 -36.78 13.16
CA LEU A 25 -19.50 -37.56 12.11
C LEU A 25 -19.40 -39.05 12.47
N ARG A 26 -19.32 -39.43 13.75
CA ARG A 26 -19.45 -40.86 14.14
C ARG A 26 -20.77 -41.49 13.69
N LYS A 27 -21.84 -40.69 13.59
CA LYS A 27 -23.16 -41.15 13.12
C LYS A 27 -23.31 -41.00 11.61
N GLN A 28 -22.71 -39.96 11.03
CA GLN A 28 -22.76 -39.65 9.61
C GLN A 28 -21.36 -39.31 9.08
N PRO A 29 -20.51 -40.33 8.79
CA PRO A 29 -19.09 -40.10 8.49
C PRO A 29 -18.80 -39.33 7.21
N GLN A 30 -19.76 -39.33 6.27
CA GLN A 30 -19.64 -38.71 4.95
C GLN A 30 -20.45 -37.42 4.81
N ASP A 31 -20.92 -36.83 5.92
CA ASP A 31 -21.63 -35.56 5.88
C ASP A 31 -20.67 -34.42 5.50
N ILE A 32 -20.84 -33.91 4.27
CA ILE A 32 -19.98 -32.87 3.69
C ILE A 32 -20.05 -31.58 4.51
N SER A 33 -21.23 -31.18 5.00
CA SER A 33 -21.40 -29.95 5.78
C SER A 33 -20.66 -30.01 7.12
N LEU A 34 -20.70 -31.15 7.79
CA LEU A 34 -19.95 -31.37 9.04
C LEU A 34 -18.45 -31.43 8.78
N LEU A 35 -18.02 -32.10 7.71
CA LEU A 35 -16.60 -32.21 7.34
C LEU A 35 -16.01 -30.86 6.92
N THR A 36 -16.71 -30.04 6.13
CA THR A 36 -16.24 -28.69 5.76
C THR A 36 -16.21 -27.76 6.96
N THR A 37 -17.23 -27.80 7.82
CA THR A 37 -17.22 -27.04 9.08
C THR A 37 -16.04 -27.45 9.97
N LYS A 38 -15.76 -28.75 10.08
CA LYS A 38 -14.60 -29.27 10.82
C LYS A 38 -13.29 -28.76 10.22
N LEU A 39 -13.16 -28.77 8.89
CA LEU A 39 -11.98 -28.29 8.17
C LEU A 39 -11.71 -26.80 8.45
N SER A 40 -12.74 -25.94 8.35
CA SER A 40 -12.62 -24.50 8.64
C SER A 40 -12.20 -24.24 10.10
N LEU A 41 -12.67 -25.04 11.06
CA LEU A 41 -12.25 -24.93 12.46
C LEU A 41 -10.82 -25.43 12.68
N LEU A 42 -10.41 -26.52 12.01
CA LEU A 42 -9.06 -27.06 12.09
C LEU A 42 -8.00 -26.09 11.54
N ALA A 43 -8.36 -25.30 10.52
CA ALA A 43 -7.50 -24.25 9.96
C ALA A 43 -7.08 -23.19 11.01
N ILE A 44 -7.88 -23.00 12.07
CA ILE A 44 -7.54 -22.11 13.19
C ILE A 44 -6.53 -22.77 14.14
N THR A 45 -6.65 -24.09 14.37
CA THR A 45 -5.85 -24.82 15.37
C THR A 45 -4.45 -25.23 14.89
N ASN A 46 -4.13 -25.01 13.61
CA ASN A 46 -2.85 -25.30 12.98
C ASN A 46 -2.38 -26.78 13.08
N ASP A 47 -3.33 -27.71 13.20
CA ASP A 47 -3.09 -29.16 13.26
C ASP A 47 -3.16 -29.76 11.85
N GLN A 48 -2.03 -29.74 11.15
CA GLN A 48 -1.95 -30.12 9.73
C GLN A 48 -2.27 -31.60 9.47
N ASP A 49 -1.96 -32.49 10.42
CA ASP A 49 -2.26 -33.91 10.27
C ASP A 49 -3.77 -34.15 10.23
N LYS A 50 -4.52 -33.52 11.16
CA LYS A 50 -5.99 -33.60 11.16
C LYS A 50 -6.64 -32.88 9.99
N VAL A 51 -6.03 -31.79 9.50
CA VAL A 51 -6.46 -31.11 8.27
C VAL A 51 -6.39 -32.09 7.10
N ASN A 52 -5.23 -32.70 6.87
CA ASN A 52 -5.03 -33.66 5.79
C ASN A 52 -5.98 -34.86 5.90
N GLU A 53 -6.16 -35.42 7.10
CA GLU A 53 -7.12 -36.50 7.35
C GLU A 53 -8.55 -36.08 6.97
N THR A 54 -8.96 -34.86 7.35
CA THR A 54 -10.31 -34.34 7.05
C THR A 54 -10.49 -34.09 5.54
N ILE A 55 -9.45 -33.63 4.84
CA ILE A 55 -9.46 -33.47 3.38
C ILE A 55 -9.63 -34.84 2.70
N SER A 56 -8.87 -35.85 3.11
CA SER A 56 -9.01 -37.19 2.55
C SER A 56 -10.40 -37.79 2.80
N ASN A 57 -10.98 -37.54 3.98
CA ASN A 57 -12.37 -37.92 4.29
C ASN A 57 -13.39 -37.20 3.40
N LEU A 58 -13.22 -35.89 3.14
CA LEU A 58 -14.05 -35.13 2.19
C LEU A 58 -13.98 -35.72 0.79
N VAL A 59 -12.77 -36.02 0.30
CA VAL A 59 -12.57 -36.59 -1.05
C VAL A 59 -13.14 -38.01 -1.15
N SER A 60 -13.13 -38.78 -0.06
CA SER A 60 -13.70 -40.13 -0.01
C SER A 60 -15.22 -40.19 -0.21
N THR A 61 -15.93 -39.05 -0.08
CA THR A 61 -17.38 -38.96 -0.35
C THR A 61 -17.70 -39.26 -1.81
N GLN A 62 -16.75 -39.02 -2.74
CA GLN A 62 -16.91 -39.23 -4.18
C GLN A 62 -18.19 -38.61 -4.76
N THR A 63 -18.60 -37.46 -4.21
CA THR A 63 -19.81 -36.77 -4.67
C THR A 63 -19.74 -36.44 -6.16
N ARG A 64 -20.91 -36.48 -6.80
CA ARG A 64 -21.12 -36.06 -8.18
C ARG A 64 -21.92 -34.76 -8.24
N ASP A 65 -22.48 -34.29 -7.13
CA ASP A 65 -23.22 -33.05 -7.12
C ASP A 65 -22.27 -31.86 -7.32
N LEU A 66 -22.63 -30.99 -8.27
CA LEU A 66 -21.78 -29.89 -8.68
C LEU A 66 -21.60 -28.85 -7.56
N ASN A 67 -22.64 -28.63 -6.74
CA ASN A 67 -22.57 -27.68 -5.63
C ASN A 67 -21.74 -28.25 -4.49
N GLU A 68 -21.90 -29.53 -4.17
CA GLU A 68 -21.08 -30.20 -3.16
C GLU A 68 -19.59 -30.21 -3.54
N LEU A 69 -19.25 -30.44 -4.80
CA LEU A 69 -17.86 -30.31 -5.28
C LEU A 69 -17.30 -28.90 -5.10
N ALA A 70 -18.09 -27.88 -5.43
CA ALA A 70 -17.69 -26.49 -5.26
C ALA A 70 -17.46 -26.15 -3.78
N VAL A 71 -18.33 -26.61 -2.89
CA VAL A 71 -18.21 -26.44 -1.43
C VAL A 71 -16.97 -27.13 -0.88
N ILE A 72 -16.63 -28.33 -1.34
CA ILE A 72 -15.41 -29.03 -0.95
C ILE A 72 -14.17 -28.25 -1.39
N ASP A 73 -14.10 -27.85 -2.67
CA ASP A 73 -12.95 -27.15 -3.24
C ASP A 73 -12.72 -25.78 -2.58
N GLU A 74 -13.81 -25.08 -2.26
CA GLU A 74 -13.80 -23.83 -1.49
C GLU A 74 -13.23 -24.02 -0.08
N ALA A 75 -13.74 -25.00 0.67
CA ALA A 75 -13.30 -25.26 2.03
C ALA A 75 -11.80 -25.65 2.10
N VAL A 76 -11.33 -26.44 1.14
CA VAL A 76 -9.90 -26.80 1.02
C VAL A 76 -9.05 -25.56 0.71
N SER A 77 -9.48 -24.75 -0.26
CA SER A 77 -8.76 -23.54 -0.66
C SER A 77 -8.69 -22.50 0.49
N GLU A 78 -9.76 -22.34 1.25
CA GLU A 78 -9.80 -21.45 2.42
C GLU A 78 -8.86 -21.93 3.54
N CYS A 79 -8.82 -23.24 3.80
CA CYS A 79 -7.93 -23.83 4.81
C CYS A 79 -6.45 -23.53 4.54
N VAL A 80 -6.04 -23.56 3.27
CA VAL A 80 -4.65 -23.34 2.87
C VAL A 80 -4.28 -21.86 2.81
N ARG A 81 -5.26 -20.97 2.54
CA ARG A 81 -5.08 -19.52 2.38
C ARG A 81 -4.43 -18.83 3.57
N ASP A 82 -4.66 -19.35 4.78
CA ASP A 82 -4.13 -18.78 6.03
C ASP A 82 -2.85 -19.47 6.55
N ALA A 83 -2.38 -20.50 5.84
CA ALA A 83 -1.29 -21.39 6.29
C ALA A 83 -0.03 -21.32 5.42
N THR A 84 -0.15 -21.02 4.12
CA THR A 84 0.97 -21.15 3.18
C THR A 84 1.16 -19.93 2.30
N TYR A 85 2.41 -19.50 2.15
CA TYR A 85 2.85 -18.46 1.20
C TYR A 85 4.09 -18.91 0.43
N PRO A 86 4.21 -18.67 -0.90
CA PRO A 86 3.16 -18.19 -1.81
C PRO A 86 1.92 -19.09 -1.80
N LEU A 87 0.77 -18.54 -2.23
CA LEU A 87 -0.46 -19.32 -2.31
C LEU A 87 -0.28 -20.47 -3.31
N PRO A 88 -0.71 -21.71 -2.96
CA PRO A 88 -0.59 -22.84 -3.87
C PRO A 88 -1.40 -22.64 -5.15
N LEU A 89 -0.84 -23.06 -6.27
CA LEU A 89 -1.47 -22.95 -7.60
C LEU A 89 -2.54 -24.02 -7.87
N THR A 90 -2.79 -24.90 -6.89
CA THR A 90 -3.77 -25.99 -6.96
C THR A 90 -4.36 -26.27 -5.58
N SER A 91 -5.59 -26.83 -5.54
CA SER A 91 -6.20 -27.36 -4.32
C SER A 91 -5.74 -28.79 -3.98
N GLY A 92 -4.80 -29.34 -4.77
CA GLY A 92 -4.15 -30.61 -4.51
C GLY A 92 -4.70 -31.76 -5.35
N SER A 93 -3.90 -32.83 -5.44
CA SER A 93 -4.19 -33.95 -6.36
C SER A 93 -5.46 -34.73 -6.01
N GLU A 94 -5.84 -34.77 -4.73
CA GLU A 94 -7.04 -35.49 -4.27
C GLU A 94 -8.32 -34.80 -4.74
N VAL A 95 -8.41 -33.49 -4.55
CA VAL A 95 -9.53 -32.66 -5.02
C VAL A 95 -9.59 -32.66 -6.55
N ALA A 96 -8.44 -32.57 -7.22
CA ALA A 96 -8.38 -32.67 -8.68
C ALA A 96 -8.97 -33.99 -9.22
N LYS A 97 -8.62 -35.11 -8.58
CA LYS A 97 -9.17 -36.44 -8.92
C LYS A 97 -10.67 -36.53 -8.67
N LEU A 98 -11.18 -35.88 -7.63
CA LEU A 98 -12.61 -35.83 -7.32
C LEU A 98 -13.39 -35.18 -8.47
N TRP A 99 -12.95 -34.01 -8.94
CA TRP A 99 -13.53 -33.33 -10.10
C TRP A 99 -13.47 -34.20 -11.37
N GLU A 100 -12.33 -34.83 -11.63
CA GLU A 100 -12.18 -35.70 -12.80
C GLU A 100 -13.10 -36.92 -12.75
N HIS A 101 -13.26 -37.53 -11.58
CA HIS A 101 -14.14 -38.69 -11.40
C HIS A 101 -15.60 -38.31 -11.65
N ALA A 102 -16.07 -37.19 -11.11
CA ALA A 102 -17.43 -36.69 -11.33
C ALA A 102 -17.70 -36.39 -12.82
N ALA A 103 -16.76 -35.72 -13.49
CA ALA A 103 -16.86 -35.42 -14.92
C ALA A 103 -16.85 -36.70 -15.78
N LYS A 104 -15.92 -37.65 -15.52
CA LYS A 104 -15.81 -38.92 -16.27
C LYS A 104 -17.02 -39.83 -16.07
N ALA A 105 -17.63 -39.82 -14.88
CA ALA A 105 -18.85 -40.59 -14.59
C ALA A 105 -20.09 -40.06 -15.34
N THR A 106 -20.01 -38.85 -15.91
CA THR A 106 -21.12 -38.20 -16.60
C THR A 106 -21.03 -38.44 -18.12
N SER A 107 -22.07 -39.05 -18.70
CA SER A 107 -22.11 -39.33 -20.15
C SER A 107 -22.45 -38.08 -20.98
N ASN A 108 -23.25 -37.16 -20.43
CA ASN A 108 -23.68 -35.93 -21.09
C ASN A 108 -22.49 -34.97 -21.28
N VAL A 109 -22.22 -34.57 -22.53
CA VAL A 109 -21.13 -33.65 -22.89
C VAL A 109 -21.34 -32.26 -22.27
N ASN A 110 -22.57 -31.74 -22.27
CA ASN A 110 -22.88 -30.42 -21.74
C ASN A 110 -22.65 -30.38 -20.22
N ALA A 111 -23.12 -31.41 -19.51
CA ALA A 111 -22.86 -31.52 -18.07
C ALA A 111 -21.35 -31.64 -17.77
N ARG A 112 -20.57 -32.33 -18.62
CA ARG A 112 -19.09 -32.35 -18.51
C ARG A 112 -18.46 -30.99 -18.73
N LEU A 113 -19.00 -30.17 -19.64
CA LEU A 113 -18.57 -28.78 -19.79
C LEU A 113 -18.86 -27.99 -18.52
N ASP A 114 -20.03 -28.16 -17.91
CA ASP A 114 -20.39 -27.46 -16.66
C ASP A 114 -19.41 -27.75 -15.52
N TYR A 115 -19.00 -29.02 -15.32
CA TYR A 115 -17.98 -29.36 -14.32
C TYR A 115 -16.66 -28.62 -14.55
N HIS A 116 -16.15 -28.62 -15.79
CA HIS A 116 -14.86 -28.01 -16.07
C HIS A 116 -14.91 -26.48 -16.13
N SER A 117 -16.02 -25.89 -16.58
CA SER A 117 -16.25 -24.44 -16.54
C SER A 117 -16.35 -23.94 -15.11
N LEU A 118 -17.08 -24.64 -14.22
CA LEU A 118 -17.15 -24.27 -12.80
C LEU A 118 -15.80 -24.45 -12.10
N ARG A 119 -15.08 -25.54 -12.38
CA ARG A 119 -13.73 -25.73 -11.84
C ARG A 119 -12.78 -24.62 -12.30
N PHE A 120 -12.85 -24.22 -13.57
CA PHE A 120 -12.09 -23.08 -14.09
C PHE A 120 -12.41 -21.81 -13.32
N SER A 121 -13.69 -21.41 -13.22
CA SER A 121 -14.07 -20.18 -12.53
C SER A 121 -13.65 -20.18 -11.06
N ARG A 122 -13.85 -21.28 -10.33
CA ARG A 122 -13.38 -21.44 -8.94
C ARG A 122 -11.88 -21.30 -8.81
N ALA A 123 -11.12 -21.92 -9.71
CA ALA A 123 -9.67 -21.80 -9.74
C ALA A 123 -9.23 -20.35 -9.93
N ILE A 124 -9.93 -19.56 -10.76
CA ILE A 124 -9.64 -18.13 -10.94
C ILE A 124 -9.88 -17.32 -9.66
N TYR A 125 -11.01 -17.53 -8.97
CA TYR A 125 -11.30 -16.85 -7.71
C TYR A 125 -10.22 -17.10 -6.64
N ASP A 126 -9.71 -18.33 -6.58
CA ASP A 126 -8.72 -18.75 -5.58
C ASP A 126 -7.26 -18.58 -6.05
N ASN A 127 -7.02 -17.98 -7.22
CA ASN A 127 -5.69 -17.83 -7.85
C ASN A 127 -4.95 -19.15 -8.16
N ARG A 128 -5.68 -20.23 -8.38
CA ARG A 128 -5.13 -21.56 -8.68
C ARG A 128 -4.89 -21.74 -10.17
N ILE A 129 -3.86 -21.07 -10.68
CA ILE A 129 -3.55 -21.00 -12.11
C ILE A 129 -3.31 -22.38 -12.74
N GLN A 130 -2.75 -23.33 -11.98
CA GLN A 130 -2.54 -24.69 -12.48
C GLN A 130 -3.85 -25.49 -12.60
N ASP A 131 -4.79 -25.32 -11.66
CA ASP A 131 -6.13 -25.91 -11.78
C ASP A 131 -6.91 -25.31 -12.94
N ALA A 132 -6.78 -23.99 -13.17
CA ALA A 132 -7.39 -23.30 -14.31
C ALA A 132 -6.86 -23.85 -15.64
N GLN A 133 -5.53 -24.00 -15.79
CA GLN A 133 -4.93 -24.63 -16.98
C GLN A 133 -5.46 -26.06 -17.19
N THR A 134 -5.52 -26.86 -16.13
CA THR A 134 -5.99 -28.24 -16.19
C THR A 134 -7.45 -28.32 -16.63
N ALA A 135 -8.32 -27.45 -16.12
CA ALA A 135 -9.70 -27.35 -16.55
C ALA A 135 -9.81 -26.97 -18.04
N LEU A 136 -9.00 -26.02 -18.51
CA LEU A 136 -8.96 -25.59 -19.91
C LEU A 136 -8.49 -26.71 -20.86
N ILE A 137 -7.55 -27.55 -20.43
CA ILE A 137 -7.13 -28.74 -21.20
C ILE A 137 -8.34 -29.65 -21.44
N GLN A 138 -9.15 -29.90 -20.41
CA GLN A 138 -10.33 -30.76 -20.53
C GLN A 138 -11.43 -30.10 -21.39
N LEU A 139 -11.67 -28.80 -21.22
CA LEU A 139 -12.61 -28.04 -22.06
C LEU A 139 -12.22 -28.10 -23.54
N LYS A 140 -10.92 -27.96 -23.85
CA LYS A 140 -10.40 -28.09 -25.22
C LYS A 140 -10.56 -29.50 -25.77
N VAL A 141 -10.43 -30.55 -24.95
CA VAL A 141 -10.69 -31.93 -25.38
C VAL A 141 -12.17 -32.14 -25.72
N LEU A 142 -13.08 -31.57 -24.93
CA LEU A 142 -14.53 -31.65 -25.17
C LEU A 142 -14.98 -30.82 -26.37
N GLN A 143 -14.35 -29.67 -26.60
CA GLN A 143 -14.65 -28.77 -27.73
C GLN A 143 -13.37 -28.32 -28.45
N PRO A 144 -12.74 -29.19 -29.27
CA PRO A 144 -11.45 -28.91 -29.90
C PRO A 144 -11.49 -27.79 -30.95
N LYS A 145 -12.68 -27.47 -31.47
CA LYS A 145 -12.89 -26.38 -32.43
C LYS A 145 -13.11 -25.02 -31.76
N ASN A 146 -13.27 -24.97 -30.44
CA ASN A 146 -13.49 -23.73 -29.71
C ASN A 146 -12.16 -22.98 -29.56
N ARG A 147 -11.99 -21.92 -30.37
CA ARG A 147 -10.76 -21.11 -30.38
C ARG A 147 -10.57 -20.28 -29.11
N VAL A 148 -11.64 -19.92 -28.41
CA VAL A 148 -11.57 -19.23 -27.11
C VAL A 148 -10.91 -20.12 -26.07
N PHE A 149 -11.33 -21.39 -25.96
CA PHE A 149 -10.68 -22.36 -25.05
C PHE A 149 -9.21 -22.58 -25.40
N TYR A 150 -8.88 -22.55 -26.69
CA TYR A 150 -7.49 -22.65 -27.14
C TYR A 150 -6.66 -21.44 -26.70
N MET A 151 -7.15 -20.22 -26.93
CA MET A 151 -6.47 -18.98 -26.55
C MET A 151 -6.30 -18.88 -25.03
N ALA A 152 -7.37 -19.16 -24.27
CA ALA A 152 -7.31 -19.23 -22.81
C ALA A 152 -6.27 -20.26 -22.34
N HIS A 153 -6.28 -21.47 -22.90
CA HIS A 153 -5.29 -22.49 -22.55
C HIS A 153 -3.84 -22.02 -22.82
N ALA A 154 -3.60 -21.36 -23.96
CA ALA A 154 -2.29 -20.84 -24.30
C ALA A 154 -1.80 -19.78 -23.31
N ILE A 155 -2.68 -18.86 -22.90
CA ILE A 155 -2.29 -17.78 -21.98
C ILE A 155 -2.12 -18.27 -20.53
N TYR A 156 -2.94 -19.19 -20.04
CA TYR A 156 -2.72 -19.82 -18.71
C TYR A 156 -1.47 -20.69 -18.68
N THR A 157 -1.10 -21.30 -19.81
CA THR A 157 0.20 -21.97 -19.95
C THR A 157 1.35 -20.96 -19.84
N GLN A 158 1.22 -19.80 -20.47
CA GLN A 158 2.19 -18.71 -20.32
C GLN A 158 2.28 -18.18 -18.87
N LEU A 159 1.16 -18.03 -18.17
CA LEU A 159 1.13 -17.57 -16.77
C LEU A 159 1.85 -18.50 -15.79
N LEU A 160 1.97 -19.80 -16.11
CA LEU A 160 2.70 -20.78 -15.30
C LEU A 160 4.21 -20.81 -15.58
N SER A 161 4.68 -20.06 -16.58
CA SER A 161 6.10 -19.95 -16.89
C SER A 161 6.81 -19.11 -15.84
N THR A 162 7.91 -19.64 -15.30
CA THR A 162 8.82 -18.96 -14.37
C THR A 162 10.08 -18.44 -15.08
N GLY A 163 10.30 -18.80 -16.34
CA GLY A 163 11.42 -18.32 -17.14
C GLY A 163 11.32 -18.64 -18.63
N LYS A 164 12.16 -18.00 -19.44
CA LYS A 164 12.05 -18.07 -20.91
C LYS A 164 12.25 -19.44 -21.53
N GLU A 165 12.93 -20.34 -20.83
CA GLU A 165 13.32 -21.67 -21.32
C GLU A 165 12.69 -22.82 -20.55
N ASP A 166 11.68 -22.55 -19.71
CA ASP A 166 11.00 -23.61 -19.00
C ASP A 166 10.04 -24.41 -19.92
N LEU A 167 9.49 -25.50 -19.40
CA LEU A 167 8.57 -26.33 -20.17
C LEU A 167 7.30 -25.56 -20.59
N GLN A 168 6.77 -24.73 -19.71
CA GLN A 168 5.54 -23.97 -19.94
C GLN A 168 5.75 -22.89 -21.00
N SER A 169 6.89 -22.20 -21.02
CA SER A 169 7.23 -21.20 -22.05
C SER A 169 7.29 -21.84 -23.44
N ARG A 170 7.94 -23.00 -23.57
CA ARG A 170 8.04 -23.73 -24.84
C ARG A 170 6.68 -24.22 -25.31
N LEU A 171 5.84 -24.70 -24.39
CA LEU A 171 4.46 -25.11 -24.69
C LEU A 171 3.60 -23.91 -25.13
N ALA A 172 3.68 -22.78 -24.42
CA ALA A 172 2.98 -21.55 -24.76
C ALA A 172 3.39 -21.03 -26.15
N LEU A 173 4.69 -21.00 -26.45
CA LEU A 173 5.22 -20.64 -27.77
C LEU A 173 4.72 -21.58 -28.87
N SER A 174 4.71 -22.89 -28.62
CA SER A 174 4.17 -23.88 -29.56
C SER A 174 2.69 -23.64 -29.84
N LEU A 175 1.90 -23.38 -28.81
CA LEU A 175 0.47 -23.08 -28.94
C LEU A 175 0.23 -21.78 -29.72
N ALA A 176 1.01 -20.73 -29.43
CA ALA A 176 0.95 -19.45 -30.12
C ALA A 176 1.31 -19.57 -31.61
N ARG A 177 2.43 -20.23 -31.95
CA ARG A 177 2.83 -20.48 -33.34
C ARG A 177 1.77 -21.27 -34.11
N LYS A 178 1.18 -22.28 -33.47
CA LYS A 178 0.11 -23.07 -34.08
C LYS A 178 -1.13 -22.20 -34.38
N ALA A 179 -1.55 -21.34 -33.44
CA ALA A 179 -2.66 -20.41 -33.67
C ALA A 179 -2.43 -19.46 -34.85
N VAL A 180 -1.19 -18.95 -34.98
CA VAL A 180 -0.80 -18.10 -36.13
C VAL A 180 -0.82 -18.92 -37.42
N SER A 181 -0.31 -20.15 -37.42
CA SER A 181 -0.29 -21.02 -38.60
C SER A 181 -1.69 -21.44 -39.07
N GLU A 182 -2.63 -21.57 -38.14
CA GLU A 182 -4.03 -21.94 -38.42
C GLU A 182 -4.93 -20.72 -38.72
N GLY A 183 -4.35 -19.51 -38.83
CA GLY A 183 -5.06 -18.31 -39.28
C GLY A 183 -6.16 -17.83 -38.32
N PHE A 184 -5.89 -17.85 -37.02
CA PHE A 184 -6.86 -17.43 -36.01
C PHE A 184 -7.24 -15.95 -36.10
N ASP A 185 -6.38 -15.10 -36.66
CA ASP A 185 -6.63 -13.68 -36.95
C ASP A 185 -7.71 -13.44 -38.02
N GLY A 186 -8.04 -14.46 -38.82
CA GLY A 186 -9.15 -14.40 -39.78
C GLY A 186 -10.55 -14.41 -39.15
N ASP A 187 -10.67 -14.78 -37.88
CA ASP A 187 -11.92 -14.75 -37.13
C ASP A 187 -12.12 -13.39 -36.46
N LYS A 188 -13.10 -12.61 -36.94
CA LYS A 188 -13.33 -11.24 -36.47
C LYS A 188 -13.83 -11.17 -35.03
N GLU A 189 -14.58 -12.17 -34.60
CA GLU A 189 -15.18 -12.21 -33.25
C GLU A 189 -14.20 -12.74 -32.20
N LEU A 190 -13.11 -13.39 -32.62
CA LEU A 190 -12.09 -13.91 -31.72
C LEU A 190 -11.12 -12.80 -31.28
N ASP A 191 -10.89 -12.71 -29.98
CA ASP A 191 -9.77 -11.97 -29.42
C ASP A 191 -8.45 -12.71 -29.67
N CYS A 192 -7.78 -12.34 -30.76
CA CYS A 192 -6.54 -12.98 -31.20
C CYS A 192 -5.27 -12.31 -30.64
N ARG A 193 -5.32 -11.52 -29.56
CA ARG A 193 -4.10 -10.86 -29.03
C ARG A 193 -3.10 -11.81 -28.37
N VAL A 194 -3.58 -12.96 -27.86
CA VAL A 194 -2.80 -13.91 -27.04
C VAL A 194 -1.48 -14.36 -27.69
N PRO A 195 -1.42 -14.78 -28.97
CA PRO A 195 -0.15 -15.18 -29.58
C PRO A 195 0.90 -14.06 -29.58
N GLY A 196 0.49 -12.82 -29.88
CA GLY A 196 1.41 -11.68 -29.85
C GLY A 196 1.90 -11.37 -28.46
N GLN A 197 1.02 -11.42 -27.47
CA GLN A 197 1.40 -11.25 -26.06
C GLN A 197 2.45 -12.30 -25.63
N ILE A 198 2.26 -13.57 -26.00
CA ILE A 198 3.21 -14.65 -25.68
C ILE A 198 4.56 -14.41 -26.36
N PHE A 199 4.58 -14.06 -27.66
CA PHE A 199 5.84 -13.79 -28.37
C PHE A 199 6.59 -12.60 -27.79
N ALA A 200 5.89 -11.54 -27.43
CA ALA A 200 6.48 -10.36 -26.79
C ALA A 200 7.09 -10.70 -25.42
N LEU A 201 6.32 -11.36 -24.53
CA LEU A 201 6.78 -11.77 -23.20
C LEU A 201 8.01 -12.69 -23.26
N GLN A 202 8.02 -13.62 -24.23
CA GLN A 202 9.12 -14.55 -24.44
C GLN A 202 10.28 -13.95 -25.27
N SER A 203 10.16 -12.68 -25.70
CA SER A 203 11.15 -12.00 -26.52
C SER A 203 11.49 -12.73 -27.83
N ALA A 204 10.51 -13.41 -28.43
CA ALA A 204 10.66 -14.18 -29.66
C ALA A 204 10.67 -13.25 -30.90
N LYS A 205 11.77 -12.51 -31.10
CA LYS A 205 11.87 -11.43 -32.11
C LYS A 205 11.40 -11.83 -33.52
N ALA A 206 11.84 -12.98 -34.03
CA ALA A 206 11.45 -13.43 -35.36
C ALA A 206 9.93 -13.67 -35.47
N ASP A 207 9.31 -14.19 -34.40
CA ASP A 207 7.86 -14.39 -34.34
C ASP A 207 7.13 -13.03 -34.22
N VAL A 208 7.63 -12.10 -33.38
CA VAL A 208 7.11 -10.73 -33.21
C VAL A 208 7.12 -9.96 -34.53
N ASP A 209 8.25 -9.92 -35.23
CA ASP A 209 8.41 -9.23 -36.50
C ASP A 209 7.49 -9.83 -37.57
N GLY A 210 7.34 -11.17 -37.56
CA GLY A 210 6.48 -11.90 -38.51
C GLY A 210 4.98 -11.63 -38.36
N ILE A 211 4.54 -11.09 -37.22
CA ILE A 211 3.13 -10.77 -36.95
C ILE A 211 2.86 -9.27 -36.75
N ALA A 212 3.87 -8.40 -36.87
CA ALA A 212 3.75 -6.98 -36.54
C ALA A 212 2.61 -6.25 -37.29
N ASN A 213 2.31 -6.68 -38.52
CA ASN A 213 1.23 -6.12 -39.35
C ASN A 213 -0.08 -6.93 -39.30
N LYS A 214 -0.24 -7.81 -38.31
CA LYS A 214 -1.44 -8.65 -38.12
C LYS A 214 -2.19 -8.23 -36.85
N ARG A 215 -3.46 -8.64 -36.73
CA ARG A 215 -4.31 -8.40 -35.55
C ARG A 215 -3.73 -8.97 -34.24
N PHE A 216 -2.79 -9.91 -34.32
CA PHE A 216 -2.04 -10.42 -33.16
C PHE A 216 -1.21 -9.33 -32.45
N ALA A 217 -0.87 -8.23 -33.13
CA ALA A 217 0.00 -7.17 -32.61
C ALA A 217 -0.72 -6.12 -31.73
N GLU A 218 -2.05 -6.19 -31.58
CA GLU A 218 -2.88 -5.19 -30.90
C GLU A 218 -2.85 -5.33 -29.35
N SER A 219 -1.65 -5.38 -28.76
CA SER A 219 -1.47 -5.47 -27.30
C SER A 219 -0.38 -4.54 -26.78
N LYS A 220 -0.46 -4.18 -25.49
CA LYS A 220 0.58 -3.39 -24.81
C LYS A 220 1.96 -4.07 -24.90
N GLN A 221 2.00 -5.38 -24.67
CA GLN A 221 3.23 -6.16 -24.68
C GLN A 221 3.90 -6.11 -26.06
N MET A 222 3.12 -6.19 -27.14
CA MET A 222 3.62 -6.03 -28.50
C MET A 222 4.08 -4.60 -28.80
N PHE A 223 3.32 -3.59 -28.36
CA PHE A 223 3.74 -2.19 -28.50
C PHE A 223 5.09 -1.94 -27.82
N ASP A 224 5.27 -2.43 -26.59
CA ASP A 224 6.54 -2.29 -25.85
C ASP A 224 7.69 -3.09 -26.51
N ALA A 225 7.40 -4.26 -27.10
CA ALA A 225 8.39 -5.06 -27.82
C ALA A 225 8.83 -4.45 -29.16
N LEU A 226 7.94 -3.71 -29.83
CA LEU A 226 8.18 -3.07 -31.12
C LEU A 226 8.77 -1.64 -31.01
N LYS A 227 8.79 -1.05 -29.80
CA LYS A 227 9.42 0.26 -29.59
C LYS A 227 10.88 0.21 -30.04
N PRO A 228 11.33 1.11 -30.94
CA PRO A 228 12.75 1.27 -31.20
C PRO A 228 13.40 1.71 -29.88
N VAL A 229 14.45 1.00 -29.44
CA VAL A 229 15.25 1.37 -28.27
C VAL A 229 15.91 2.72 -28.54
N THR A 230 15.19 3.78 -28.23
CA THR A 230 15.71 5.14 -28.18
C THR A 230 15.92 5.40 -26.71
N VAL A 231 17.17 5.33 -26.27
CA VAL A 231 17.55 5.86 -24.96
C VAL A 231 17.42 7.36 -25.08
N THR A 232 16.27 7.88 -24.67
CA THR A 232 16.07 9.31 -24.43
C THR A 232 15.79 9.49 -22.96
N ASN A 233 16.74 10.14 -22.29
CA ASN A 233 16.51 10.87 -21.06
C ASN A 233 15.22 11.69 -21.20
N GLY A 234 14.47 11.75 -20.11
CA GLY A 234 13.08 12.21 -20.08
C GLY A 234 12.83 13.48 -20.88
N ASP A 235 11.92 13.38 -21.83
CA ASP A 235 11.08 14.48 -22.26
C ASP A 235 9.74 13.90 -22.70
N VAL A 236 8.68 14.25 -21.98
CA VAL A 236 7.31 13.96 -22.39
C VAL A 236 6.90 15.08 -23.34
N THR A 237 6.92 14.78 -24.63
CA THR A 237 6.35 15.65 -25.66
C THR A 237 4.83 15.62 -25.53
N HIS A 238 4.25 16.74 -25.12
CA HIS A 238 2.81 16.95 -25.15
C HIS A 238 2.40 17.37 -26.56
N ASP A 239 1.70 16.48 -27.25
CA ASP A 239 1.08 16.76 -28.54
C ASP A 239 -0.16 17.66 -28.29
N SER A 240 -0.25 18.78 -28.99
CA SER A 240 -1.40 19.70 -28.92
C SER A 240 -1.53 20.45 -30.25
N THR A 241 -2.39 19.92 -31.13
CA THR A 241 -2.87 20.63 -32.31
C THR A 241 -4.26 21.22 -32.03
N ALA A 242 -4.35 22.55 -32.03
CA ALA A 242 -5.56 23.29 -32.40
C ALA A 242 -5.21 24.75 -32.71
N THR A 243 -5.68 25.21 -33.87
CA THR A 243 -5.39 26.48 -34.56
C THR A 243 -6.23 27.68 -34.07
N ASP A 244 -5.59 28.85 -34.17
CA ASP A 244 -6.07 30.22 -34.42
C ASP A 244 -6.96 30.98 -33.41
N ALA A 245 -6.37 31.99 -32.74
CA ALA A 245 -6.75 33.41 -32.90
C ALA A 245 -5.88 34.41 -32.08
N SER A 246 -5.50 35.52 -32.75
CA SER A 246 -4.98 36.80 -32.22
C SER A 246 -3.46 36.94 -32.00
N ASN A 247 -2.83 37.72 -32.88
CA ASN A 247 -1.39 38.03 -32.90
C ASN A 247 -0.88 38.92 -31.75
N ALA A 248 -1.74 39.31 -30.79
CA ALA A 248 -1.32 39.96 -29.55
C ALA A 248 -1.19 38.97 -28.38
N ALA A 249 -1.97 37.89 -28.38
CA ALA A 249 -1.92 36.84 -27.36
C ALA A 249 -0.72 35.89 -27.54
N VAL A 250 -0.24 35.72 -28.79
CA VAL A 250 0.92 34.88 -29.13
C VAL A 250 2.20 35.42 -28.47
N GLY A 251 2.40 36.75 -28.43
CA GLY A 251 3.57 37.37 -27.80
C GLY A 251 3.56 37.28 -26.26
N THR A 252 2.39 37.34 -25.63
CA THR A 252 2.26 37.24 -24.16
C THR A 252 2.39 35.80 -23.67
N SER A 253 1.93 34.80 -24.44
CA SER A 253 2.14 33.38 -24.13
C SER A 253 3.62 33.00 -24.24
N GLN A 254 4.27 33.36 -25.35
CA GLN A 254 5.69 33.08 -25.56
C GLN A 254 6.57 33.71 -24.47
N TRP A 255 6.28 34.95 -24.06
CA TRP A 255 6.99 35.61 -22.97
C TRP A 255 6.90 34.83 -21.64
N LEU A 256 5.73 34.29 -21.32
CA LEU A 256 5.54 33.49 -20.11
C LEU A 256 6.28 32.16 -20.21
N ASP A 257 6.18 31.48 -21.35
CA ASP A 257 6.84 30.19 -21.57
C ASP A 257 8.37 30.35 -21.51
N ASP A 258 8.93 31.38 -22.16
CA ASP A 258 10.36 31.73 -22.08
C ASP A 258 10.80 32.03 -20.64
N MET A 259 9.96 32.72 -19.87
CA MET A 259 10.24 33.03 -18.46
C MET A 259 10.22 31.78 -17.59
N ILE A 260 9.27 30.87 -17.80
CA ILE A 260 9.18 29.59 -17.10
C ILE A 260 10.41 28.73 -17.42
N ASP A 261 10.81 28.64 -18.68
CA ASP A 261 11.95 27.82 -19.08
C ASP A 261 13.27 28.39 -18.56
N GLN A 262 13.43 29.71 -18.55
CA GLN A 262 14.56 30.37 -17.87
C GLN A 262 14.58 30.04 -16.37
N ALA A 263 13.42 30.07 -15.71
CA ALA A 263 13.31 29.73 -14.29
C ALA A 263 13.65 28.26 -14.01
N LYS A 264 13.22 27.31 -14.87
CA LYS A 264 13.58 25.88 -14.77
C LYS A 264 15.08 25.68 -14.95
N VAL A 265 15.70 26.36 -15.91
CA VAL A 265 17.16 26.28 -16.14
C VAL A 265 17.92 26.85 -14.95
N GLN A 266 17.49 28.01 -14.42
CA GLN A 266 18.10 28.62 -13.24
C GLN A 266 17.97 27.71 -12.01
N PHE A 267 16.79 27.15 -11.76
CA PHE A 267 16.58 26.22 -10.65
C PHE A 267 17.50 25.00 -10.78
N THR A 268 17.55 24.38 -11.96
CA THR A 268 18.45 23.26 -12.27
C THR A 268 19.92 23.62 -12.01
N SER A 269 20.34 24.81 -12.41
CA SER A 269 21.70 25.31 -12.15
C SER A 269 21.98 25.55 -10.66
N ILE A 270 20.98 25.91 -9.85
CA ILE A 270 21.15 26.04 -8.40
C ILE A 270 21.27 24.63 -7.77
N LEU A 271 20.51 23.65 -8.27
CA LEU A 271 20.56 22.28 -7.76
C LEU A 271 21.92 21.60 -7.92
N THR A 272 22.76 22.00 -8.88
CA THR A 272 24.12 21.45 -9.03
C THR A 272 25.06 21.84 -7.90
N SER A 273 24.79 22.95 -7.20
CA SER A 273 25.57 23.40 -6.05
C SER A 273 24.62 24.16 -5.11
N PRO A 274 23.79 23.41 -4.36
CA PRO A 274 22.67 23.97 -3.64
C PRO A 274 23.18 24.86 -2.50
N ASP A 275 22.65 26.08 -2.44
CA ASP A 275 22.95 27.05 -1.40
C ASP A 275 21.64 27.63 -0.86
N LYS A 276 21.51 27.66 0.47
CA LYS A 276 20.30 28.14 1.16
C LYS A 276 19.92 29.55 0.70
N THR A 277 20.87 30.47 0.68
CA THR A 277 20.59 31.88 0.39
C THR A 277 20.17 32.08 -1.06
N LYS A 278 20.82 31.39 -2.01
CA LYS A 278 20.45 31.40 -3.42
C LYS A 278 19.08 30.80 -3.69
N LEU A 279 18.71 29.73 -2.99
CA LEU A 279 17.38 29.12 -3.12
C LEU A 279 16.28 30.04 -2.56
N GLN A 280 16.53 30.70 -1.44
CA GLN A 280 15.57 31.66 -0.86
C GLN A 280 15.39 32.90 -1.74
N SER A 281 16.47 33.47 -2.28
CA SER A 281 16.37 34.61 -3.20
C SER A 281 15.68 34.23 -4.50
N PHE A 282 16.01 33.06 -5.07
CA PHE A 282 15.31 32.49 -6.23
C PHE A 282 13.81 32.34 -5.97
N ALA A 283 13.41 31.75 -4.84
CA ALA A 283 12.00 31.62 -4.49
C ALA A 283 11.29 32.98 -4.43
N ALA A 284 11.91 33.99 -3.80
CA ALA A 284 11.35 35.34 -3.73
C ALA A 284 11.19 35.99 -5.12
N ASP A 285 12.20 35.88 -5.99
CA ASP A 285 12.18 36.40 -7.36
C ASP A 285 11.10 35.74 -8.22
N ILE A 286 10.93 34.43 -8.08
CA ILE A 286 9.91 33.67 -8.80
C ILE A 286 8.50 34.02 -8.33
N VAL A 287 8.27 34.22 -7.03
CA VAL A 287 6.95 34.67 -6.54
C VAL A 287 6.61 36.08 -7.06
N ARG A 288 7.58 37.00 -7.14
CA ARG A 288 7.37 38.31 -7.78
C ARG A 288 7.02 38.17 -9.26
N SER A 289 7.71 37.27 -9.96
CA SER A 289 7.47 36.97 -11.37
C SER A 289 6.08 36.37 -11.60
N TYR A 290 5.65 35.46 -10.73
CA TYR A 290 4.29 34.90 -10.73
C TYR A 290 3.22 35.99 -10.61
N ARG A 291 3.38 36.93 -9.69
CA ARG A 291 2.42 38.04 -9.52
C ARG A 291 2.35 38.93 -10.74
N LYS A 292 3.51 39.34 -11.26
CA LYS A 292 3.59 40.15 -12.47
C LYS A 292 2.89 39.44 -13.65
N ALA A 293 3.12 38.14 -13.81
CA ALA A 293 2.46 37.34 -14.85
C ALA A 293 0.95 37.22 -14.61
N THR A 294 0.52 37.04 -13.37
CA THR A 294 -0.90 36.92 -12.98
C THR A 294 -1.66 38.25 -13.07
N GLU A 295 -0.97 39.39 -12.97
CA GLU A 295 -1.54 40.72 -13.22
C GLU A 295 -1.62 41.02 -14.71
N ALA A 296 -0.60 40.62 -15.48
CA ALA A 296 -0.54 40.82 -16.92
C ALA A 296 -1.52 39.89 -17.68
N MET A 297 -1.73 38.68 -17.19
CA MET A 297 -2.66 37.71 -17.75
C MET A 297 -3.95 37.68 -16.94
N ASN A 298 -5.10 37.68 -17.60
CA ASN A 298 -6.37 37.56 -16.88
C ASN A 298 -6.41 36.22 -16.11
N ARG A 299 -6.36 36.30 -14.77
CA ARG A 299 -5.88 35.33 -13.74
C ARG A 299 -6.25 33.84 -13.90
N ALA A 300 -7.22 33.49 -14.73
CA ALA A 300 -7.86 32.17 -14.73
C ALA A 300 -7.54 31.27 -15.95
N ARG A 301 -6.83 31.76 -16.98
CA ARG A 301 -6.75 31.04 -18.27
C ARG A 301 -5.47 30.26 -18.57
N TYR A 302 -4.40 30.42 -17.79
CA TYR A 302 -3.09 29.85 -18.13
C TYR A 302 -2.55 28.98 -17.01
N ARG A 303 -2.71 27.65 -17.13
CA ARG A 303 -2.19 26.66 -16.16
C ARG A 303 -0.66 26.77 -15.99
N SER A 304 0.07 27.13 -17.05
CA SER A 304 1.53 27.26 -17.04
C SER A 304 2.05 28.32 -16.07
N VAL A 305 1.27 29.38 -15.78
CA VAL A 305 1.70 30.41 -14.81
C VAL A 305 1.94 29.83 -13.42
N HIS A 306 1.18 28.80 -13.04
CA HIS A 306 1.31 28.15 -11.74
C HIS A 306 2.62 27.37 -11.57
N ASP A 307 3.32 27.04 -12.67
CA ASP A 307 4.62 26.38 -12.62
C ASP A 307 5.69 27.27 -11.98
N LEU A 308 5.55 28.60 -12.09
CA LEU A 308 6.39 29.55 -11.36
C LEU A 308 6.20 29.35 -9.84
N MET A 309 4.94 29.29 -9.37
CA MET A 309 4.68 29.08 -7.94
C MET A 309 5.23 27.73 -7.48
N PHE A 310 5.10 26.69 -8.30
CA PHE A 310 5.65 25.36 -8.00
C PHE A 310 7.18 25.30 -8.00
N LEU A 311 7.86 26.11 -8.83
CA LEU A 311 9.32 26.30 -8.76
C LEU A 311 9.74 26.97 -7.44
N ALA A 312 9.01 28.00 -7.00
CA ALA A 312 9.27 28.64 -5.70
C ALA A 312 9.05 27.67 -4.52
N ILE A 313 7.96 26.88 -4.56
CA ILE A 313 7.69 25.83 -3.57
C ILE A 313 8.80 24.77 -3.57
N SER A 314 9.22 24.30 -4.75
CA SER A 314 10.35 23.36 -4.88
C SER A 314 11.63 23.88 -4.24
N ALA A 315 11.95 25.16 -4.45
CA ALA A 315 13.13 25.78 -3.86
C ALA A 315 13.07 25.84 -2.33
N LEU A 316 11.90 26.18 -1.76
CA LEU A 316 11.71 26.19 -0.30
C LEU A 316 11.80 24.79 0.32
N ILE A 317 11.21 23.78 -0.34
CA ILE A 317 11.35 22.39 0.09
C ILE A 317 12.81 21.95 0.03
N LYS A 318 13.57 22.38 -0.99
CA LYS A 318 15.01 22.11 -1.06
C LYS A 318 15.79 22.80 0.06
N VAL A 319 15.40 23.99 0.48
CA VAL A 319 16.00 24.65 1.66
C VAL A 319 15.75 23.83 2.92
N TRP A 320 14.52 23.34 3.12
CA TRP A 320 14.22 22.43 4.23
C TRP A 320 15.07 21.16 4.17
N ASP A 321 15.16 20.50 3.01
CA ASP A 321 15.97 19.29 2.79
C ASP A 321 17.46 19.50 3.18
N LEU A 322 18.01 20.70 2.97
CA LEU A 322 19.39 21.04 3.35
C LEU A 322 19.58 21.41 4.83
N THR A 323 18.54 21.94 5.48
CA THR A 323 18.67 22.61 6.79
C THR A 323 17.91 21.93 7.92
N SER A 324 16.93 21.09 7.58
CA SER A 324 15.91 20.55 8.49
C SER A 324 15.10 21.62 9.25
N ASP A 325 15.10 22.87 8.80
CA ASP A 325 14.31 23.97 9.39
C ASP A 325 12.88 23.98 8.83
N HIS A 326 11.87 23.97 9.69
CA HIS A 326 10.46 23.92 9.30
C HIS A 326 9.92 25.25 8.75
N ALA A 327 10.60 26.39 8.95
CA ALA A 327 10.15 27.69 8.44
C ALA A 327 9.93 27.71 6.90
N PRO A 328 10.88 27.21 6.06
CA PRO A 328 10.66 27.02 4.63
C PRO A 328 9.43 26.18 4.26
N LEU A 329 9.10 25.14 5.02
CA LEU A 329 7.89 24.33 4.78
C LEU A 329 6.62 25.12 5.07
N LEU A 330 6.62 25.92 6.14
CA LEU A 330 5.50 26.80 6.48
C LEU A 330 5.30 27.89 5.40
N GLN A 331 6.40 28.44 4.87
CA GLN A 331 6.38 29.38 3.74
C GLN A 331 5.83 28.72 2.47
N ALA A 332 6.27 27.49 2.14
CA ALA A 332 5.78 26.72 1.01
C ALA A 332 4.27 26.41 1.14
N ALA A 333 3.79 26.10 2.35
CA ALA A 333 2.37 25.88 2.62
C ALA A 333 1.57 27.16 2.43
N ALA A 334 2.06 28.31 2.90
CA ALA A 334 1.41 29.61 2.71
C ALA A 334 1.28 29.97 1.22
N LEU A 335 2.34 29.74 0.42
CA LEU A 335 2.31 29.94 -1.04
C LEU A 335 1.30 29.00 -1.73
N SER A 336 1.24 27.74 -1.30
CA SER A 336 0.31 26.75 -1.87
C SER A 336 -1.15 27.05 -1.51
N GLU A 337 -1.44 27.52 -0.29
CA GLU A 337 -2.78 28.00 0.11
C GLU A 337 -3.18 29.26 -0.67
N SER A 338 -2.24 30.19 -0.91
CA SER A 338 -2.48 31.36 -1.77
C SER A 338 -2.84 30.94 -3.19
N LEU A 339 -2.15 29.93 -3.73
CA LEU A 339 -2.42 29.38 -5.05
C LEU A 339 -3.84 28.76 -5.13
N LEU A 340 -4.27 28.03 -4.09
CA LEU A 340 -5.63 27.48 -4.03
C LEU A 340 -6.71 28.53 -3.80
N PHE A 341 -6.38 29.63 -3.12
CA PHE A 341 -7.29 30.76 -2.99
C PHE A 341 -7.59 31.39 -4.36
N ASP A 342 -6.57 31.53 -5.20
CA ASP A 342 -6.72 32.03 -6.57
C ASP A 342 -7.41 31.01 -7.49
N ASN A 343 -7.05 29.72 -7.38
CA ASN A 343 -7.61 28.65 -8.19
C ASN A 343 -7.83 27.35 -7.38
N PRO A 344 -9.06 27.11 -6.88
CA PRO A 344 -9.37 25.96 -6.02
C PRO A 344 -9.30 24.58 -6.71
N GLN A 345 -9.14 24.54 -8.04
CA GLN A 345 -9.15 23.29 -8.82
C GLN A 345 -7.75 22.72 -9.07
N ILE A 346 -6.69 23.38 -8.63
CA ILE A 346 -5.32 22.90 -8.83
C ILE A 346 -5.07 21.70 -7.92
N HIS A 347 -4.99 20.51 -8.51
CA HIS A 347 -4.83 19.25 -7.76
C HIS A 347 -3.43 19.10 -7.18
N GLU A 348 -2.40 19.54 -7.90
CA GLU A 348 -1.00 19.49 -7.51
C GLU A 348 -0.75 20.31 -6.23
N ALA A 349 -1.43 21.46 -6.11
CA ALA A 349 -1.40 22.30 -4.92
C ALA A 349 -2.06 21.62 -3.70
N LYS A 350 -3.15 20.86 -3.91
CA LYS A 350 -3.77 20.06 -2.85
C LYS A 350 -2.86 18.91 -2.42
N VAL A 351 -2.29 18.18 -3.38
CA VAL A 351 -1.35 17.07 -3.13
C VAL A 351 -0.16 17.55 -2.31
N ILE A 352 0.51 18.63 -2.74
CA ILE A 352 1.67 19.15 -2.02
C ILE A 352 1.31 19.68 -0.63
N LEU A 353 0.13 20.29 -0.46
CA LEU A 353 -0.34 20.73 0.86
C LEU A 353 -0.54 19.57 1.83
N VAL A 354 -1.04 18.42 1.37
CA VAL A 354 -1.14 17.23 2.23
C VAL A 354 0.23 16.78 2.70
N HIS A 355 1.23 16.73 1.81
CA HIS A 355 2.61 16.41 2.20
C HIS A 355 3.20 17.44 3.17
N LEU A 356 3.14 18.73 2.82
CA LEU A 356 3.67 19.81 3.65
C LEU A 356 3.06 19.80 5.06
N TYR A 357 1.74 19.66 5.16
CA TYR A 357 1.07 19.58 6.45
C TYR A 357 1.36 18.29 7.22
N THR A 358 1.64 17.19 6.53
CA THR A 358 2.08 15.94 7.19
C THR A 358 3.50 16.08 7.74
N CYS A 359 4.41 16.74 7.02
CA CYS A 359 5.78 17.05 7.49
C CYS A 359 5.81 18.10 8.61
N LEU A 360 4.81 19.00 8.63
CA LEU A 360 4.61 20.00 9.67
C LEU A 360 3.82 19.48 10.87
N ASP A 361 3.44 18.19 10.93
CA ASP A 361 2.60 17.59 11.98
C ASP A 361 1.18 18.24 12.14
N LEU A 362 0.65 18.80 11.06
CA LEU A 362 -0.65 19.48 10.97
C LEU A 362 -1.74 18.59 10.34
N GLY A 363 -1.93 17.39 10.91
CA GLY A 363 -2.88 16.37 10.47
C GLY A 363 -4.31 16.84 10.15
N ALA A 364 -4.91 17.74 10.94
CA ALA A 364 -6.25 18.27 10.64
C ALA A 364 -6.31 19.08 9.33
N LEU A 365 -5.25 19.82 8.96
CA LEU A 365 -5.17 20.54 7.68
C LEU A 365 -4.83 19.60 6.54
N ALA A 366 -3.94 18.63 6.76
CA ALA A 366 -3.69 17.56 5.79
C ALA A 366 -5.00 16.81 5.45
N LEU A 367 -5.80 16.47 6.46
CA LEU A 367 -7.11 15.82 6.28
C LEU A 367 -8.08 16.67 5.46
N LYS A 368 -8.16 17.99 5.71
CA LYS A 368 -9.01 18.93 4.94
C LYS A 368 -8.72 18.82 3.43
N HIS A 369 -7.44 18.87 3.05
CA HIS A 369 -7.03 18.80 1.65
C HIS A 369 -7.15 17.39 1.08
N TRP A 370 -6.81 16.35 1.86
CA TRP A 370 -7.01 14.96 1.47
C TRP A 370 -8.46 14.65 1.11
N LEU A 371 -9.43 15.09 1.90
CA LEU A 371 -10.84 14.89 1.61
C LEU A 371 -11.30 15.64 0.35
N SER A 372 -10.67 16.78 0.03
CA SER A 372 -10.97 17.56 -1.17
C SER A 372 -10.44 16.91 -2.46
N LEU A 373 -9.47 16.00 -2.37
CA LEU A 373 -8.98 15.21 -3.51
C LEU A 373 -10.00 14.16 -3.97
N ALA A 374 -10.97 13.82 -3.13
CA ALA A 374 -12.05 12.88 -3.43
C ALA A 374 -11.55 11.53 -4.00
N VAL A 375 -10.48 10.99 -3.39
CA VAL A 375 -9.82 9.72 -3.78
C VAL A 375 -10.80 8.56 -3.72
N LYS A 376 -10.86 7.75 -4.78
CA LYS A 376 -11.80 6.62 -4.93
C LYS A 376 -11.12 5.39 -5.55
N GLU A 377 -11.65 4.21 -5.19
CA GLU A 377 -11.25 2.93 -5.78
C GLU A 377 -9.73 2.76 -5.85
N VAL A 378 -9.18 2.33 -6.99
CA VAL A 378 -7.75 2.05 -7.19
C VAL A 378 -6.84 3.23 -6.89
N GLN A 379 -7.35 4.46 -6.85
CA GLN A 379 -6.55 5.63 -6.47
C GLN A 379 -6.03 5.54 -5.03
N TYR A 380 -6.71 4.81 -4.13
CA TYR A 380 -6.16 4.55 -2.80
C TYR A 380 -4.83 3.79 -2.87
N ASP A 381 -4.65 2.94 -3.87
CA ASP A 381 -3.42 2.17 -4.05
C ASP A 381 -2.26 3.02 -4.56
N THR A 382 -2.57 3.95 -5.49
CA THR A 382 -1.56 4.75 -6.19
C THR A 382 -1.22 6.07 -5.49
N ILE A 383 -2.19 6.76 -4.89
CA ILE A 383 -1.98 8.07 -4.25
C ILE A 383 -2.36 8.09 -2.76
N GLY A 384 -2.77 6.95 -2.20
CA GLY A 384 -3.12 6.85 -0.78
C GLY A 384 -1.95 7.10 0.17
N HIS A 385 -0.72 6.81 -0.26
CA HIS A 385 0.50 7.00 0.54
C HIS A 385 0.74 8.46 0.94
N ILE A 386 0.19 9.41 0.18
CA ILE A 386 0.31 10.86 0.41
C ILE A 386 -0.15 11.24 1.83
N PHE A 387 -1.22 10.62 2.32
CA PHE A 387 -1.77 10.89 3.65
C PHE A 387 -1.78 9.66 4.56
N LEU A 388 -2.13 8.49 4.03
CA LEU A 388 -2.46 7.32 4.84
C LEU A 388 -1.24 6.57 5.35
N ALA A 389 -0.04 6.83 4.83
CA ALA A 389 1.15 6.05 5.19
C ALA A 389 1.67 6.30 6.62
N ARG A 390 1.38 7.46 7.19
CA ARG A 390 1.79 7.87 8.56
C ARG A 390 0.63 8.49 9.33
N ILE A 391 -0.60 8.18 8.95
CA ILE A 391 -1.79 8.84 9.51
C ILE A 391 -1.91 8.61 11.02
N SER A 392 -1.49 7.43 11.53
CA SER A 392 -1.52 7.15 12.96
C SER A 392 -0.47 7.94 13.77
N ASP A 393 0.57 8.45 13.11
CA ASP A 393 1.60 9.27 13.74
C ASP A 393 1.29 10.78 13.64
N VAL A 394 0.47 11.21 12.68
CA VAL A 394 0.15 12.64 12.45
C VAL A 394 -1.26 13.01 12.89
N LEU A 395 -2.21 12.10 12.72
CA LEU A 395 -3.61 12.25 13.13
C LEU A 395 -4.15 10.92 13.66
N PRO A 396 -3.73 10.45 14.85
CA PRO A 396 -4.12 9.15 15.38
C PRO A 396 -5.61 9.00 15.68
N ILE A 397 -6.29 10.11 16.03
CA ILE A 397 -7.68 10.14 16.47
C ILE A 397 -8.39 11.25 15.70
N LYS A 398 -9.69 11.06 15.44
CA LYS A 398 -10.54 12.07 14.82
C LYS A 398 -10.43 13.43 15.55
N PRO A 399 -10.03 14.51 14.84
CA PRO A 399 -9.90 15.83 15.44
C PRO A 399 -11.28 16.35 15.89
N ALA A 400 -11.32 17.07 17.00
CA ALA A 400 -12.56 17.53 17.61
C ALA A 400 -13.40 18.44 16.67
N SER A 401 -12.73 19.18 15.79
CA SER A 401 -13.34 20.09 14.83
C SER A 401 -14.01 19.41 13.63
N ALA A 402 -13.67 18.15 13.33
CA ALA A 402 -14.12 17.49 12.11
C ALA A 402 -15.49 16.82 12.25
N LYS A 403 -16.36 17.07 11.26
CA LYS A 403 -17.71 16.50 11.15
C LYS A 403 -17.74 15.40 10.10
N GLY A 404 -18.59 14.39 10.30
CA GLY A 404 -18.80 13.29 9.35
C GLY A 404 -17.98 12.03 9.65
N LYS A 405 -18.36 10.93 8.99
CA LYS A 405 -17.73 9.60 9.14
C LYS A 405 -16.36 9.54 8.45
N HIS A 406 -16.20 10.24 7.33
CA HIS A 406 -14.97 10.26 6.54
C HIS A 406 -13.86 11.15 7.11
N SER A 407 -13.99 11.64 8.34
CA SER A 407 -12.95 12.43 8.99
C SER A 407 -12.21 11.66 10.09
N ASP A 408 -12.57 10.38 10.27
CA ASP A 408 -11.95 9.50 11.25
C ASP A 408 -10.86 8.68 10.57
N PRO A 409 -9.60 8.75 11.04
CA PRO A 409 -8.48 7.95 10.53
C PRO A 409 -8.82 6.46 10.38
N TYR A 410 -9.49 5.86 11.37
CA TYR A 410 -9.86 4.44 11.32
C TYR A 410 -10.84 4.15 10.18
N ASP A 411 -11.88 4.99 10.02
CA ASP A 411 -12.91 4.78 8.99
C ASP A 411 -12.35 5.03 7.57
N ILE A 412 -11.42 5.98 7.42
CA ILE A 412 -10.74 6.25 6.15
C ILE A 412 -9.89 5.04 5.74
N LEU A 413 -9.09 4.49 6.66
CA LEU A 413 -8.28 3.30 6.41
C LEU A 413 -9.13 2.07 6.14
N ALA A 414 -10.23 1.88 6.88
CA ALA A 414 -11.18 0.80 6.64
C ALA A 414 -11.80 0.90 5.24
N THR A 415 -12.14 2.12 4.80
CA THR A 415 -12.66 2.37 3.45
C THR A 415 -11.62 2.05 2.38
N ALA A 416 -10.36 2.48 2.58
CA ALA A 416 -9.26 2.18 1.66
C ALA A 416 -8.99 0.67 1.56
N LEU A 417 -8.97 -0.04 2.69
CA LEU A 417 -8.72 -1.49 2.71
C LEU A 417 -9.84 -2.29 2.05
N ALA A 418 -11.10 -1.87 2.22
CA ALA A 418 -12.25 -2.51 1.58
C ALA A 418 -12.24 -2.41 0.04
N VAL A 419 -11.49 -1.47 -0.54
CA VAL A 419 -11.31 -1.38 -1.99
C VAL A 419 -10.61 -2.63 -2.52
N TYR A 420 -9.57 -3.11 -1.85
CA TYR A 420 -8.77 -4.23 -2.35
C TYR A 420 -9.61 -5.49 -2.52
N ASP A 421 -10.43 -5.83 -1.51
CA ASP A 421 -11.28 -7.03 -1.57
C ASP A 421 -12.37 -6.89 -2.64
N ARG A 422 -12.95 -5.70 -2.79
CA ARG A 422 -13.95 -5.42 -3.84
C ARG A 422 -13.35 -5.48 -5.24
N CYS A 423 -12.20 -4.83 -5.45
CA CYS A 423 -11.49 -4.83 -6.74
C CYS A 423 -11.03 -6.24 -7.10
N GLU A 424 -10.46 -6.99 -6.17
CA GLU A 424 -10.05 -8.37 -6.39
C GLU A 424 -11.24 -9.25 -6.81
N ALA A 425 -12.38 -9.18 -6.10
CA ALA A 425 -13.56 -9.96 -6.44
C ALA A 425 -14.15 -9.59 -7.80
N ASN A 426 -14.11 -8.30 -8.17
CA ASN A 426 -14.59 -7.83 -9.46
C ASN A 426 -13.67 -8.26 -10.61
N LEU A 427 -12.35 -8.16 -10.43
CA LEU A 427 -11.36 -8.61 -11.41
C LEU A 427 -11.40 -10.12 -11.58
N ALA A 428 -11.53 -10.88 -10.48
CA ALA A 428 -11.68 -12.33 -10.52
C ALA A 428 -12.93 -12.76 -11.29
N ARG A 429 -14.05 -12.06 -11.08
CA ARG A 429 -15.29 -12.29 -11.84
C ARG A 429 -15.11 -11.99 -13.33
N ALA A 430 -14.45 -10.88 -13.67
CA ALA A 430 -14.18 -10.51 -15.06
C ALA A 430 -13.29 -11.55 -15.74
N GLU A 431 -12.23 -12.01 -15.07
CA GLU A 431 -11.30 -13.03 -15.58
C GLU A 431 -11.99 -14.40 -15.75
N ALA A 432 -12.81 -14.81 -14.77
CA ALA A 432 -13.59 -16.05 -14.87
C ALA A 432 -14.60 -16.03 -16.03
N GLY A 433 -15.17 -14.86 -16.33
CA GLY A 433 -16.14 -14.66 -17.42
C GLY A 433 -15.53 -14.60 -18.83
N VAL A 434 -14.20 -14.65 -18.97
CA VAL A 434 -13.52 -14.55 -20.27
C VAL A 434 -13.92 -15.67 -21.24
N LEU A 435 -14.25 -16.86 -20.74
CA LEU A 435 -14.69 -17.96 -21.59
C LEU A 435 -16.05 -17.71 -22.24
N GLU A 436 -16.92 -16.93 -21.58
CA GLU A 436 -18.23 -16.54 -22.08
C GLU A 436 -18.14 -15.32 -23.00
N SER A 437 -17.31 -14.33 -22.64
CA SER A 437 -17.15 -13.10 -23.42
C SER A 437 -16.21 -13.23 -24.63
N GLY A 438 -15.35 -14.25 -24.65
CA GLY A 438 -14.34 -14.45 -25.70
C GLY A 438 -13.13 -13.51 -25.61
N GLN A 439 -13.01 -12.68 -24.57
CA GLN A 439 -12.00 -11.62 -24.43
C GLN A 439 -10.65 -12.14 -23.88
N THR A 440 -10.10 -13.19 -24.49
CA THR A 440 -8.92 -13.90 -23.97
C THR A 440 -7.63 -13.08 -23.90
N GLY A 441 -7.52 -12.01 -24.68
CA GLY A 441 -6.40 -11.08 -24.64
C GLY A 441 -6.37 -10.20 -23.39
N MET A 442 -7.46 -10.12 -22.62
CA MET A 442 -7.50 -9.39 -21.34
C MET A 442 -6.95 -10.20 -20.17
N ILE A 443 -6.75 -11.51 -20.30
CA ILE A 443 -6.38 -12.39 -19.18
C ILE A 443 -5.08 -11.92 -18.51
N LEU A 444 -4.05 -11.57 -19.30
CA LEU A 444 -2.78 -11.07 -18.74
C LEU A 444 -2.97 -9.79 -17.95
N ASP A 445 -3.64 -8.79 -18.53
CA ASP A 445 -3.81 -7.49 -17.89
C ASP A 445 -4.66 -7.59 -16.61
N LEU A 446 -5.71 -8.41 -16.62
CA LEU A 446 -6.55 -8.70 -15.45
C LEU A 446 -5.74 -9.40 -14.36
N HIS A 447 -4.98 -10.43 -14.74
CA HIS A 447 -4.17 -11.22 -13.80
C HIS A 447 -3.05 -10.37 -13.18
N ASP A 448 -2.32 -9.60 -14.00
CA ASP A 448 -1.25 -8.70 -13.54
C ASP A 448 -1.80 -7.64 -12.57
N LEU A 449 -2.96 -7.05 -12.86
CA LEU A 449 -3.60 -6.09 -11.97
C LEU A 449 -4.03 -6.73 -10.64
N ARG A 450 -4.59 -7.94 -10.67
CA ARG A 450 -4.95 -8.68 -9.44
C ARG A 450 -3.71 -8.94 -8.58
N GLU A 451 -2.61 -9.35 -9.19
CA GLU A 451 -1.37 -9.62 -8.45
C GLU A 451 -0.76 -8.34 -7.88
N ASN A 452 -0.74 -7.25 -8.65
CA ASN A 452 -0.33 -5.94 -8.18
C ASN A 452 -1.13 -5.46 -6.96
N LEU A 453 -2.45 -5.67 -6.93
CA LEU A 453 -3.30 -5.29 -5.80
C LEU A 453 -3.14 -6.21 -4.59
N ARG A 454 -2.90 -7.52 -4.79
CA ARG A 454 -2.64 -8.47 -3.70
C ARG A 454 -1.29 -8.22 -3.04
N GLN A 455 -0.27 -7.96 -3.85
CA GLN A 455 1.09 -7.69 -3.40
C GLN A 455 1.35 -6.22 -3.10
N SER A 456 0.35 -5.34 -3.20
CA SER A 456 0.51 -3.91 -2.95
C SER A 456 1.15 -3.58 -1.60
N VAL A 457 2.18 -2.74 -1.65
CA VAL A 457 2.82 -2.16 -0.47
C VAL A 457 1.88 -1.21 0.28
N SER A 458 1.07 -0.41 -0.43
CA SER A 458 0.07 0.49 0.14
C SER A 458 -0.95 -0.28 0.99
N ARG A 459 -1.38 -1.46 0.53
CA ARG A 459 -2.28 -2.34 1.29
C ARG A 459 -1.70 -2.74 2.66
N ARG A 460 -0.39 -3.05 2.70
CA ARG A 460 0.32 -3.47 3.93
C ARG A 460 0.51 -2.30 4.89
N ILE A 461 0.89 -1.14 4.36
CA ILE A 461 0.99 0.09 5.12
C ILE A 461 -0.36 0.43 5.77
N PHE A 462 -1.45 0.46 4.99
CA PHE A 462 -2.77 0.81 5.51
C PHE A 462 -3.29 -0.19 6.54
N ALA A 463 -2.99 -1.48 6.35
CA ALA A 463 -3.34 -2.50 7.33
C ALA A 463 -2.66 -2.24 8.69
N LEU A 464 -1.36 -1.94 8.70
CA LEU A 464 -0.63 -1.62 9.94
C LEU A 464 -1.11 -0.31 10.57
N GLU A 465 -1.31 0.73 9.76
CA GLU A 465 -1.83 2.02 10.23
C GLU A 465 -3.25 1.87 10.81
N GLN A 466 -4.08 0.97 10.26
CA GLN A 466 -5.42 0.70 10.78
C GLN A 466 -5.35 0.04 12.16
N LEU A 467 -4.42 -0.90 12.38
CA LEU A 467 -4.20 -1.50 13.71
C LEU A 467 -3.80 -0.42 14.74
N ARG A 468 -2.95 0.53 14.33
CA ARG A 468 -2.50 1.64 15.17
C ARG A 468 -3.62 2.63 15.48
N ALA A 469 -4.40 3.03 14.47
CA ALA A 469 -5.56 3.91 14.64
C ALA A 469 -6.66 3.26 15.50
N ALA A 470 -6.93 1.96 15.28
CA ALA A 470 -7.89 1.20 16.09
C ALA A 470 -7.49 1.20 17.57
N ARG A 471 -6.20 0.97 17.86
CA ARG A 471 -5.65 1.04 19.22
C ARG A 471 -5.82 2.42 19.83
N ALA A 472 -5.50 3.47 19.08
CA ALA A 472 -5.57 4.84 19.57
C ALA A 472 -7.00 5.25 19.98
N ASP A 473 -8.02 4.71 19.31
CA ASP A 473 -9.44 4.99 19.58
C ASP A 473 -10.14 3.88 20.42
N GLY A 474 -9.40 2.85 20.84
CA GLY A 474 -9.96 1.71 21.61
C GLY A 474 -10.92 0.80 20.83
N ARG A 475 -10.83 0.78 19.51
CA ARG A 475 -11.66 -0.04 18.60
C ARG A 475 -11.04 -1.42 18.37
N PRO A 476 -11.87 -2.41 17.96
CA PRO A 476 -11.35 -3.71 17.54
C PRO A 476 -10.49 -3.58 16.27
N SER A 477 -9.32 -4.20 16.33
CA SER A 477 -8.42 -4.34 15.21
C SER A 477 -8.88 -5.46 14.27
N VAL A 478 -8.90 -5.19 12.96
CA VAL A 478 -9.18 -6.17 11.91
C VAL A 478 -7.94 -6.31 11.04
N LEU A 479 -7.48 -7.54 10.81
CA LEU A 479 -6.33 -7.78 9.94
C LEU A 479 -6.80 -8.21 8.54
N HIS A 480 -6.45 -7.41 7.54
CA HIS A 480 -6.85 -7.60 6.14
C HIS A 480 -5.82 -8.37 5.29
N ILE A 481 -4.69 -8.77 5.87
CA ILE A 481 -3.60 -9.49 5.18
C ILE A 481 -3.61 -10.96 5.58
N LYS A 482 -3.64 -11.84 4.57
CA LYS A 482 -3.57 -13.29 4.68
C LYS A 482 -2.68 -13.86 3.56
N PRO A 483 -1.93 -14.95 3.80
CA PRO A 483 -1.66 -15.57 5.10
C PRO A 483 -0.83 -14.64 6.02
N ARG A 484 -0.87 -14.91 7.32
CA ARG A 484 -0.15 -14.12 8.33
C ARG A 484 1.29 -14.61 8.49
N LEU A 485 2.07 -14.56 7.41
CA LEU A 485 3.48 -14.97 7.40
C LEU A 485 4.35 -13.77 7.05
N LEU A 486 5.55 -13.67 7.63
CA LEU A 486 6.47 -12.56 7.35
C LEU A 486 6.72 -12.37 5.85
N ALA A 487 6.91 -13.47 5.11
CA ALA A 487 7.15 -13.42 3.66
C ALA A 487 6.04 -12.69 2.90
N GLN A 488 4.77 -12.84 3.29
CA GLN A 488 3.64 -12.15 2.66
C GLN A 488 3.68 -10.63 2.90
N TRP A 489 4.29 -10.17 3.99
CA TRP A 489 4.46 -8.74 4.27
C TRP A 489 5.62 -8.11 3.50
N LEU A 490 6.64 -8.88 3.15
CA LEU A 490 7.87 -8.39 2.52
C LEU A 490 7.89 -8.61 0.99
N ASP A 491 7.19 -9.62 0.49
CA ASP A 491 6.98 -9.82 -0.95
C ASP A 491 5.90 -8.85 -1.45
N VAL A 492 6.35 -7.67 -1.86
CA VAL A 492 5.50 -6.53 -2.19
C VAL A 492 5.77 -5.99 -3.59
N ARG A 493 4.73 -5.39 -4.18
CA ARG A 493 4.81 -4.55 -5.37
C ARG A 493 4.45 -3.13 -4.99
N ASP A 494 5.24 -2.19 -5.48
CA ASP A 494 5.02 -0.78 -5.24
C ASP A 494 4.27 -0.15 -6.41
N ASN A 495 2.98 0.15 -6.18
CA ASN A 495 2.12 0.81 -7.16
C ASN A 495 1.95 2.30 -6.87
N ARG A 496 2.67 2.85 -5.87
CA ARG A 496 2.57 4.26 -5.49
C ARG A 496 3.08 5.14 -6.63
N ASP A 497 2.32 6.17 -6.93
CA ASP A 497 2.64 7.16 -7.95
C ASP A 497 3.23 8.40 -7.29
N PHE A 498 4.57 8.49 -7.32
CA PHE A 498 5.33 9.66 -6.89
C PHE A 498 5.45 10.74 -7.99
N LYS A 499 4.59 10.65 -9.02
CA LYS A 499 4.51 11.63 -10.12
C LYS A 499 3.14 12.31 -10.15
N ALA A 500 2.42 12.29 -9.03
CA ALA A 500 1.12 12.93 -8.89
C ALA A 500 1.20 14.48 -8.88
N THR A 501 2.42 15.02 -8.72
CA THR A 501 2.70 16.46 -8.68
C THR A 501 3.85 16.86 -9.62
N PHE A 502 4.31 18.10 -9.53
CA PHE A 502 5.38 18.68 -10.33
C PHE A 502 6.78 18.17 -9.94
N ASN A 503 7.66 18.02 -10.94
CA ASN A 503 9.09 17.72 -10.76
C ASN A 503 9.90 18.54 -11.76
N PHE A 504 10.73 19.46 -11.26
CA PHE A 504 11.59 20.33 -12.07
C PHE A 504 13.08 19.99 -11.87
N GLY A 505 13.42 18.70 -11.86
CA GLY A 505 14.77 18.20 -11.55
C GLY A 505 14.99 17.95 -10.05
N PHE A 506 13.95 18.15 -9.23
CA PHE A 506 13.92 17.84 -7.80
C PHE A 506 12.57 17.20 -7.47
N ASP A 507 12.59 15.94 -7.06
CA ASP A 507 11.38 15.18 -6.72
C ASP A 507 10.92 15.56 -5.30
N VAL A 508 10.05 16.56 -5.24
CA VAL A 508 9.49 17.07 -3.98
C VAL A 508 8.64 16.03 -3.26
N GLU A 509 7.96 15.14 -3.98
CA GLU A 509 7.05 14.16 -3.39
C GLU A 509 7.82 13.09 -2.63
N THR A 510 8.84 12.52 -3.28
CA THR A 510 9.73 11.53 -2.67
C THR A 510 10.43 12.09 -1.43
N VAL A 511 10.90 13.34 -1.51
CA VAL A 511 11.59 14.03 -0.41
C VAL A 511 10.65 14.27 0.78
N LEU A 512 9.44 14.79 0.54
CA LEU A 512 8.49 15.06 1.62
C LEU A 512 7.85 13.77 2.19
N HIS A 513 7.72 12.71 1.41
CA HIS A 513 7.18 11.45 1.91
C HIS A 513 8.05 10.84 3.02
N GLY A 514 9.38 10.98 2.93
CA GLY A 514 10.30 10.60 4.01
C GLY A 514 10.30 9.10 4.36
N MET A 515 9.98 8.24 3.39
CA MET A 515 10.03 6.78 3.54
C MET A 515 10.83 6.16 2.38
N GLN A 516 12.13 6.40 2.37
CA GLN A 516 13.01 5.94 1.29
C GLN A 516 13.12 4.41 1.23
N ASN A 517 13.21 3.74 2.39
CA ASN A 517 13.18 2.28 2.47
C ASN A 517 11.89 1.79 3.13
N THR A 518 10.95 1.35 2.31
CA THR A 518 9.63 0.91 2.80
C THR A 518 9.71 -0.44 3.53
N GLU A 519 10.67 -1.31 3.19
CA GLU A 519 10.86 -2.59 3.92
C GLU A 519 11.25 -2.32 5.37
N GLU A 520 12.19 -1.43 5.60
CA GLU A 520 12.67 -1.05 6.93
C GLU A 520 11.54 -0.48 7.79
N TRP A 521 10.69 0.36 7.20
CA TRP A 521 9.51 0.88 7.89
C TRP A 521 8.48 -0.21 8.20
N LEU A 522 8.20 -1.12 7.25
CA LEU A 522 7.30 -2.25 7.48
C LEU A 522 7.81 -3.14 8.62
N LEU A 523 9.12 -3.44 8.66
CA LEU A 523 9.74 -4.20 9.74
C LEU A 523 9.61 -3.50 11.09
N CYS A 524 9.84 -2.19 11.14
CA CYS A 524 9.65 -1.39 12.35
C CYS A 524 8.22 -1.50 12.89
N ARG A 525 7.22 -1.26 12.04
CA ARG A 525 5.81 -1.30 12.44
C ARG A 525 5.31 -2.71 12.73
N LEU A 526 5.76 -3.72 11.99
CA LEU A 526 5.46 -5.13 12.29
C LEU A 526 6.03 -5.56 13.63
N ALA A 527 7.26 -5.15 13.97
CA ALA A 527 7.87 -5.45 15.25
C ALA A 527 7.06 -4.85 16.40
N GLU A 528 6.69 -3.58 16.31
CA GLU A 528 5.85 -2.91 17.32
C GLU A 528 4.51 -3.64 17.53
N GLU A 529 3.78 -3.93 16.44
CA GLU A 529 2.47 -4.57 16.53
C GLU A 529 2.56 -6.04 16.98
N THR A 530 3.58 -6.78 16.55
CA THR A 530 3.81 -8.18 16.96
C THR A 530 4.11 -8.26 18.45
N VAL A 531 5.05 -7.44 18.95
CA VAL A 531 5.39 -7.38 20.39
C VAL A 531 4.15 -7.08 21.22
N ARG A 532 3.37 -6.09 20.81
CA ARG A 532 2.15 -5.69 21.53
C ARG A 532 1.08 -6.79 21.53
N CYS A 533 0.87 -7.46 20.41
CA CYS A 533 -0.09 -8.57 20.32
C CYS A 533 0.34 -9.76 21.20
N LEU A 534 1.63 -10.11 21.17
CA LEU A 534 2.19 -11.15 22.04
C LEU A 534 2.02 -10.78 23.53
N ALA A 535 2.27 -9.53 23.89
CA ALA A 535 2.14 -9.05 25.26
C ALA A 535 0.70 -9.13 25.79
N SER A 536 -0.29 -8.75 24.98
CA SER A 536 -1.72 -8.75 25.35
C SER A 536 -2.43 -10.10 25.14
N GLY A 537 -1.77 -11.08 24.52
CA GLY A 537 -2.40 -12.32 24.05
C GLY A 537 -3.43 -12.10 22.93
N ALA A 538 -3.33 -10.98 22.21
CA ALA A 538 -4.15 -10.69 21.04
C ALA A 538 -3.63 -11.44 19.80
N SER A 539 -4.42 -11.41 18.72
CA SER A 539 -4.06 -12.07 17.47
C SER A 539 -2.95 -11.29 16.74
N SER A 540 -1.75 -11.87 16.67
CA SER A 540 -0.58 -11.27 16.02
C SER A 540 -0.79 -11.06 14.51
N PRO A 541 -0.20 -9.99 13.92
CA PRO A 541 -0.17 -9.78 12.46
C PRO A 541 0.61 -10.86 11.71
N ILE A 542 1.54 -11.53 12.38
CA ILE A 542 2.31 -12.67 11.87
C ILE A 542 2.23 -13.88 12.81
N LYS A 543 2.25 -15.09 12.22
CA LYS A 543 2.27 -16.39 12.92
C LYS A 543 3.69 -16.94 13.08
N ASP A 544 4.68 -16.39 12.39
CA ASP A 544 6.10 -16.78 12.44
C ASP A 544 7.01 -15.65 12.98
N PRO A 545 6.80 -15.18 14.23
CA PRO A 545 7.55 -14.09 14.83
C PRO A 545 9.06 -14.36 14.96
N GLU A 546 9.49 -15.61 14.94
CA GLU A 546 10.90 -16.01 14.93
C GLU A 546 11.61 -15.52 13.65
N LYS A 547 10.96 -15.62 12.49
CA LYS A 547 11.54 -15.11 11.23
C LYS A 547 11.64 -13.59 11.23
N LEU A 548 10.72 -12.90 11.92
CA LEU A 548 10.81 -11.45 12.08
C LEU A 548 12.02 -11.10 12.94
N LEU A 549 12.24 -11.84 14.03
CA LEU A 549 13.42 -11.65 14.88
C LEU A 549 14.73 -11.87 14.11
N GLU A 550 14.80 -12.90 13.26
CA GLU A 550 15.95 -13.16 12.38
C GLU A 550 16.21 -11.99 11.42
N ARG A 551 15.18 -11.55 10.67
CA ARG A 551 15.32 -10.44 9.71
C ARG A 551 15.72 -9.12 10.37
N LEU A 552 15.23 -8.85 11.58
CA LEU A 552 15.67 -7.68 12.38
C LEU A 552 17.13 -7.79 12.84
N GLY A 553 17.61 -9.02 13.09
CA GLY A 553 19.02 -9.32 13.34
C GLY A 553 19.89 -8.98 12.13
N ASP A 554 19.48 -9.41 10.95
CA ASP A 554 20.17 -9.11 9.67
C ASP A 554 20.24 -7.60 9.42
N LEU A 555 19.11 -6.90 9.54
CA LEU A 555 19.04 -5.44 9.41
C LEU A 555 20.00 -4.74 10.38
N THR A 556 20.09 -5.22 11.62
CA THR A 556 21.02 -4.67 12.62
C THR A 556 22.48 -4.90 12.21
N ALA A 557 22.80 -6.04 11.60
CA ALA A 557 24.13 -6.36 11.10
C ALA A 557 24.50 -5.52 9.86
N GLU A 558 23.57 -5.37 8.92
CA GLU A 558 23.72 -4.52 7.73
C GLU A 558 24.05 -3.06 8.11
N ARG A 559 23.38 -2.52 9.13
CA ARG A 559 23.63 -1.17 9.64
C ARG A 559 25.00 -1.02 10.29
N LYS A 560 25.51 -2.04 10.99
CA LYS A 560 26.89 -2.04 11.51
C LYS A 560 27.94 -2.00 10.39
N ASN A 561 27.59 -2.51 9.22
CA ASN A 561 28.46 -2.52 8.04
C ASN A 561 28.35 -1.24 7.18
N GLY A 562 27.67 -0.20 7.67
CA GLY A 562 27.61 1.12 7.03
C GLY A 562 26.31 1.44 6.29
N SER A 563 25.29 0.58 6.35
CA SER A 563 23.96 0.90 5.82
C SER A 563 23.31 2.02 6.65
N LEU A 564 22.86 3.09 5.99
CA LEU A 564 22.15 4.20 6.62
C LEU A 564 20.69 3.82 6.88
N SER A 565 20.17 4.21 8.04
CA SER A 565 18.74 4.03 8.37
C SER A 565 17.90 5.07 7.61
N SER A 566 16.78 4.64 7.07
CA SER A 566 15.76 5.52 6.48
C SER A 566 14.70 5.97 7.48
N LEU A 567 14.74 5.44 8.71
CA LEU A 567 13.79 5.74 9.79
C LEU A 567 14.13 7.07 10.48
N SER A 568 13.12 7.75 11.02
CA SER A 568 13.37 8.87 11.94
C SER A 568 14.08 8.38 13.22
N GLU A 569 14.70 9.29 13.97
CA GLU A 569 15.35 8.92 15.24
C GLU A 569 14.39 8.24 16.22
N ALA A 570 13.14 8.72 16.27
CA ALA A 570 12.09 8.15 17.11
C ALA A 570 11.65 6.75 16.64
N GLU A 571 11.52 6.55 15.32
CA GLU A 571 11.20 5.25 14.72
C GLU A 571 12.34 4.25 14.94
N GLU A 572 13.58 4.69 14.77
CA GLU A 572 14.79 3.89 15.02
C GLU A 572 14.88 3.48 16.50
N PHE A 573 14.55 4.39 17.41
CA PHE A 573 14.46 4.08 18.83
C PHE A 573 13.37 3.03 19.10
N ALA A 574 12.18 3.22 18.53
CA ALA A 574 11.07 2.29 18.68
C ALA A 574 11.40 0.89 18.15
N LEU A 575 12.07 0.81 17.00
CA LEU A 575 12.52 -0.46 16.41
C LEU A 575 13.53 -1.18 17.33
N ARG A 576 14.51 -0.46 17.89
CA ARG A 576 15.51 -1.03 18.80
C ARG A 576 14.89 -1.60 20.07
N ILE A 577 13.90 -0.92 20.64
CA ILE A 577 13.16 -1.43 21.80
C ILE A 577 12.32 -2.64 21.40
N SER A 578 11.60 -2.57 20.28
CA SER A 578 10.77 -3.67 19.78
C SER A 578 11.59 -4.93 19.50
N HIS A 579 12.79 -4.80 18.93
CA HIS A 579 13.70 -5.93 18.70
C HIS A 579 14.09 -6.61 20.04
N VAL A 580 14.46 -5.84 21.06
CA VAL A 580 14.81 -6.42 22.37
C VAL A 580 13.59 -7.07 23.01
N LEU A 581 12.43 -6.41 23.01
CA LEU A 581 11.20 -6.97 23.58
C LEU A 581 10.75 -8.26 22.87
N LEU A 582 10.81 -8.28 21.54
CA LEU A 582 10.46 -9.48 20.76
C LEU A 582 11.36 -10.66 21.13
N ARG A 583 12.67 -10.43 21.27
CA ARG A 583 13.61 -11.46 21.71
C ARG A 583 13.24 -12.00 23.10
N GLN A 584 12.94 -11.12 24.05
CA GLN A 584 12.58 -11.50 25.42
C GLN A 584 11.26 -12.29 25.48
N LEU A 585 10.27 -11.92 24.67
CA LEU A 585 8.98 -12.61 24.62
C LEU A 585 9.09 -14.01 23.99
N LEU A 586 9.97 -14.21 23.00
CA LEU A 586 10.14 -15.48 22.30
C LEU A 586 11.12 -16.43 23.00
N GLN A 587 12.25 -15.91 23.50
CA GLN A 587 13.36 -16.71 24.02
C GLN A 587 13.42 -16.76 25.56
N GLY A 588 12.53 -16.01 26.23
CA GLY A 588 12.52 -15.86 27.69
C GLY A 588 13.31 -14.64 28.17
N THR A 589 13.02 -14.22 29.41
CA THR A 589 13.67 -13.06 30.01
C THR A 589 15.13 -13.31 30.33
N THR A 590 16.01 -12.38 29.91
CA THR A 590 17.41 -12.35 30.30
C THR A 590 17.74 -11.02 30.98
N SER A 591 18.56 -11.08 32.05
CA SER A 591 19.02 -9.87 32.76
C SER A 591 19.77 -8.90 31.81
N GLU A 592 20.52 -9.44 30.84
CA GLU A 592 21.16 -8.65 29.78
C GLU A 592 20.14 -7.87 28.93
N GLY A 593 19.03 -8.49 28.53
CA GLY A 593 17.98 -7.84 27.76
C GLY A 593 17.31 -6.71 28.55
N LEU A 594 17.05 -6.92 29.84
CA LEU A 594 16.51 -5.90 30.73
C LEU A 594 17.49 -4.73 30.92
N ALA A 595 18.79 -5.02 31.10
CA ALA A 595 19.83 -4.00 31.17
C ALA A 595 19.92 -3.18 29.88
N MET A 596 19.81 -3.81 28.71
CA MET A 596 19.76 -3.12 27.41
C MET A 596 18.55 -2.20 27.30
N LEU A 597 17.36 -2.63 27.77
CA LEU A 597 16.17 -1.77 27.79
C LEU A 597 16.37 -0.58 28.71
N THR A 598 16.87 -0.80 29.93
CA THR A 598 17.15 0.27 30.90
C THR A 598 18.10 1.31 30.31
N GLN A 599 19.22 0.84 29.73
CA GLN A 599 20.23 1.70 29.10
C GLN A 599 19.63 2.51 27.94
N LYS A 600 18.79 1.91 27.10
CA LYS A 600 18.12 2.63 26.01
C LYS A 600 17.17 3.70 26.55
N LEU A 601 16.42 3.41 27.61
CA LEU A 601 15.56 4.40 28.25
C LEU A 601 16.34 5.52 28.94
N ASP A 602 17.55 5.26 29.46
CA ASP A 602 18.42 6.31 30.04
C ASP A 602 18.92 7.31 29.01
N ILE A 603 19.13 6.87 27.77
CA ILE A 603 19.63 7.69 26.67
C ILE A 603 18.47 8.40 25.94
N MET A 604 17.21 8.11 26.31
CA MET A 604 16.06 8.72 25.66
C MET A 604 16.01 10.23 25.95
N THR A 605 16.28 11.03 24.93
CA THR A 605 16.20 12.49 24.99
C THR A 605 14.77 12.95 24.68
N SER A 606 14.26 13.93 25.43
CA SER A 606 12.99 14.56 25.08
C SER A 606 13.15 15.35 23.77
N PRO A 607 12.15 15.36 22.86
CA PRO A 607 12.18 16.14 21.63
C PRO A 607 12.47 17.64 21.86
N LYS A 608 12.11 18.19 23.03
CA LYS A 608 12.44 19.58 23.40
C LYS A 608 13.94 19.86 23.52
N SER A 609 14.74 18.84 23.80
CA SER A 609 16.18 18.99 24.06
C SER A 609 17.03 19.04 22.79
N GLN A 610 16.47 18.66 21.63
CA GLN A 610 17.24 18.49 20.40
C GLN A 610 17.26 19.75 19.50
N ASN A 611 16.24 20.62 19.54
CA ASN A 611 16.17 21.78 18.63
C ASN A 611 15.53 23.03 19.26
N THR A 612 16.24 23.70 20.15
CA THR A 612 15.87 25.04 20.65
C THR A 612 16.06 26.17 19.61
N SER A 613 16.53 25.86 18.39
CA SER A 613 16.88 26.84 17.35
C SER A 613 15.87 26.97 16.20
N SER A 614 14.86 26.10 16.09
CA SER A 614 13.87 26.19 14.99
C SER A 614 12.80 27.23 15.28
N ALA A 615 12.43 28.06 14.31
CA ALA A 615 11.39 29.07 14.46
C ALA A 615 9.96 28.49 14.63
N PHE A 616 9.75 27.22 14.27
CA PHE A 616 8.48 26.50 14.41
C PHE A 616 8.73 25.05 14.89
N PRO A 617 8.67 24.76 16.20
CA PRO A 617 9.10 23.48 16.76
C PRO A 617 7.96 22.46 16.84
N LEU A 618 7.45 21.95 15.71
CA LEU A 618 6.45 20.87 15.72
C LEU A 618 7.11 19.51 15.45
N HIS A 619 7.28 18.73 16.53
CA HIS A 619 7.78 17.35 16.52
C HIS A 619 6.80 16.39 17.22
N LEU A 620 5.49 16.62 17.03
CA LEU A 620 4.43 15.84 17.68
C LEU A 620 4.40 14.39 17.17
N ARG A 621 4.81 14.17 15.90
CA ARG A 621 4.93 12.84 15.32
C ARG A 621 5.94 11.97 16.06
N ASP A 622 7.09 12.52 16.40
CA ASP A 622 8.12 11.79 17.15
C ASP A 622 7.64 11.48 18.58
N CYS A 623 6.92 12.41 19.21
CA CYS A 623 6.24 12.14 20.47
C CYS A 623 5.25 10.97 20.35
N HIS A 624 4.46 10.91 19.28
CA HIS A 624 3.51 9.82 19.05
C HIS A 624 4.18 8.46 18.85
N ALA A 625 5.27 8.41 18.08
CA ALA A 625 6.05 7.19 17.89
C ALA A 625 6.65 6.68 19.22
N LEU A 626 7.26 7.59 20.02
CA LEU A 626 7.84 7.25 21.31
C LEU A 626 6.79 6.83 22.35
N LEU A 627 5.64 7.52 22.41
CA LEU A 627 4.53 7.13 23.30
C LEU A 627 4.02 5.72 22.96
N SER A 628 3.87 5.41 21.66
CA SER A 628 3.41 4.10 21.19
C SER A 628 4.29 2.95 21.71
N ILE A 629 5.62 3.11 21.72
CA ILE A 629 6.55 2.07 22.19
C ILE A 629 6.67 2.03 23.72
N LEU A 630 6.58 3.18 24.40
CA LEU A 630 6.56 3.22 25.87
C LEU A 630 5.31 2.54 26.44
N ASP A 631 4.14 2.80 25.86
CA ASP A 631 2.89 2.14 26.25
C ASP A 631 2.95 0.62 26.00
N THR A 632 3.62 0.18 24.91
CA THR A 632 3.89 -1.26 24.68
C THR A 632 4.81 -1.87 25.72
N LEU A 633 5.87 -1.17 26.11
CA LEU A 633 6.81 -1.64 27.13
C LEU A 633 6.08 -1.81 28.46
N VAL A 634 5.27 -0.83 28.87
CA VAL A 634 4.41 -0.90 30.07
C VAL A 634 3.45 -2.08 30.00
N LEU A 635 2.85 -2.35 28.84
CA LEU A 635 1.98 -3.51 28.64
C LEU A 635 2.75 -4.83 28.83
N CYS A 636 3.92 -4.97 28.23
CA CYS A 636 4.77 -6.16 28.38
C CYS A 636 5.10 -6.44 29.85
N MET A 637 5.39 -5.41 30.65
CA MET A 637 5.80 -5.60 32.04
C MET A 637 4.65 -5.87 33.01
N ASN A 638 3.43 -5.44 32.67
CA ASN A 638 2.28 -5.53 33.56
C ASN A 638 1.37 -6.73 33.27
N ASP A 639 1.38 -7.28 32.05
CA ASP A 639 0.53 -8.42 31.74
C ASP A 639 1.07 -9.72 32.35
N LYS A 640 0.27 -10.33 33.24
CA LYS A 640 0.55 -11.59 33.93
C LYS A 640 0.67 -12.78 32.97
N LYS A 641 0.26 -12.64 31.71
CA LYS A 641 0.40 -13.65 30.65
C LYS A 641 1.72 -13.60 29.91
N SER A 642 2.48 -12.51 30.03
CA SER A 642 3.84 -12.48 29.49
C SER A 642 4.69 -13.50 30.26
N SER A 643 5.46 -14.31 29.54
CA SER A 643 6.36 -15.36 30.07
C SER A 643 7.55 -14.81 30.87
N LEU A 644 7.45 -13.57 31.34
CA LEU A 644 8.53 -12.75 31.82
C LEU A 644 8.76 -12.95 33.33
N SER A 645 9.94 -13.46 33.73
CA SER A 645 10.18 -14.09 35.04
C SER A 645 10.96 -13.27 36.10
N ALA A 646 10.87 -11.93 36.12
CA ALA A 646 11.68 -11.05 37.00
C ALA A 646 10.89 -9.86 37.60
N PRO A 647 10.04 -10.07 38.63
CA PRO A 647 9.03 -9.09 39.05
C PRO A 647 9.54 -7.72 39.49
N ALA A 648 10.73 -7.64 40.10
CA ALA A 648 11.27 -6.39 40.63
C ALA A 648 11.81 -5.46 39.53
N GLU A 649 12.66 -6.00 38.65
CA GLU A 649 13.24 -5.27 37.51
C GLU A 649 12.15 -4.84 36.52
N PHE A 650 11.12 -5.68 36.32
CA PHE A 650 9.95 -5.33 35.50
C PHE A 650 9.16 -4.16 36.05
N LYS A 651 8.96 -4.12 37.37
CA LYS A 651 8.26 -3.02 38.01
C LYS A 651 9.04 -1.72 37.89
N GLU A 652 10.37 -1.77 38.03
CA GLU A 652 11.23 -0.60 37.86
C GLU A 652 11.20 -0.06 36.44
N LEU A 653 11.35 -0.93 35.45
CA LEU A 653 11.26 -0.58 34.03
C LEU A 653 9.87 -0.03 33.68
N SER A 654 8.79 -0.65 34.13
CA SER A 654 7.42 -0.15 33.92
C SER A 654 7.24 1.24 34.52
N MET A 655 7.67 1.45 35.77
CA MET A 655 7.56 2.75 36.42
C MET A 655 8.39 3.82 35.70
N LYS A 656 9.56 3.46 35.17
CA LYS A 656 10.41 4.36 34.39
C LYS A 656 9.74 4.73 33.07
N SER A 657 9.23 3.77 32.33
CA SER A 657 8.50 4.01 31.08
C SER A 657 7.23 4.83 31.28
N ASP A 658 6.47 4.57 32.34
CA ASP A 658 5.29 5.37 32.70
C ASP A 658 5.64 6.83 33.02
N ARG A 659 6.75 7.07 33.72
CA ARG A 659 7.24 8.43 34.02
C ARG A 659 7.64 9.13 32.73
N LEU A 660 8.47 8.50 31.90
CA LEU A 660 8.90 9.03 30.61
C LEU A 660 7.71 9.33 29.68
N ALA A 661 6.70 8.47 29.65
CA ALA A 661 5.49 8.71 28.86
C ALA A 661 4.68 9.91 29.39
N LYS A 662 4.59 10.11 30.71
CA LYS A 662 3.96 11.31 31.30
C LYS A 662 4.74 12.58 30.99
N ASP A 663 6.06 12.54 31.09
CA ASP A 663 6.93 13.67 30.77
C ASP A 663 6.81 14.05 29.29
N LEU A 664 6.80 13.06 28.40
CA LEU A 664 6.62 13.27 26.96
C LEU A 664 5.25 13.85 26.60
N ARG A 665 4.16 13.39 27.26
CA ARG A 665 2.82 13.98 27.10
C ARG A 665 2.79 15.44 27.56
N LYS A 666 3.41 15.74 28.71
CA LYS A 666 3.54 17.11 29.22
C LYS A 666 4.38 17.99 28.27
N ASP A 667 5.42 17.41 27.68
CA ASP A 667 6.26 18.12 26.74
C ASP A 667 5.53 18.47 25.46
N ALA A 668 4.79 17.53 24.89
CA ALA A 668 3.94 17.77 23.73
C ALA A 668 2.85 18.81 24.01
N GLN A 669 2.20 18.76 25.18
CA GLN A 669 1.25 19.81 25.60
C GLN A 669 1.92 21.19 25.70
N GLY A 670 3.15 21.25 26.21
CA GLY A 670 3.93 22.48 26.23
C GLY A 670 4.25 23.02 24.84
N VAL A 671 4.60 22.14 23.88
CA VAL A 671 4.84 22.51 22.48
C VAL A 671 3.56 23.09 21.85
N VAL A 672 2.42 22.42 22.05
CA VAL A 672 1.11 22.90 21.56
C VAL A 672 0.79 24.29 22.10
N ALA A 673 0.90 24.51 23.41
CA ALA A 673 0.65 25.81 24.04
C ALA A 673 1.61 26.90 23.51
N SER A 674 2.89 26.56 23.32
CA SER A 674 3.90 27.48 22.78
C SER A 674 3.51 28.02 21.39
N ILE A 675 2.89 27.17 20.56
CA ILE A 675 2.50 27.52 19.19
C ILE A 675 1.17 28.29 19.15
N GLU A 676 0.27 28.05 20.10
CA GLU A 676 -0.90 28.91 20.28
C GLU A 676 -0.48 30.36 20.59
N GLU A 677 0.62 30.53 21.35
CA GLU A 677 1.16 31.82 21.75
C GLU A 677 2.14 32.44 20.73
N ILE A 678 2.81 31.63 19.89
CA ILE A 678 3.83 32.13 18.94
C ILE A 678 3.24 33.14 17.95
N ASP A 679 4.00 34.19 17.63
CA ASP A 679 3.68 35.02 16.47
C ASP A 679 4.10 34.28 15.19
N LEU A 680 3.15 33.60 14.56
CA LEU A 680 3.39 32.87 13.31
C LEU A 680 3.86 33.77 12.18
N LYS A 681 3.67 35.10 12.27
CA LYS A 681 4.26 36.05 11.33
C LYS A 681 5.78 36.10 11.49
N GLN A 682 6.29 35.98 12.70
CA GLN A 682 7.72 35.87 12.94
C GLN A 682 8.26 34.51 12.46
N ALA A 683 7.49 33.42 12.66
CA ALA A 683 7.87 32.08 12.19
C ALA A 683 7.88 31.94 10.65
N LEU A 684 7.04 32.72 9.95
CA LEU A 684 7.07 32.85 8.49
C LEU A 684 8.28 33.67 7.98
N ASP A 685 9.09 34.23 8.89
CA ASP A 685 10.19 35.15 8.58
C ASP A 685 9.72 36.28 7.63
N LEU A 686 8.66 36.99 8.01
CA LEU A 686 8.10 38.09 7.19
C LEU A 686 9.10 39.23 6.93
N GLU A 687 10.20 39.31 7.69
CA GLU A 687 11.27 40.29 7.47
C GLU A 687 12.31 39.82 6.45
N GLY A 688 12.46 38.50 6.27
CA GLY A 688 13.25 37.87 5.23
C GLY A 688 12.70 38.09 3.81
N GLU A 689 13.52 37.81 2.79
CA GLU A 689 13.16 38.09 1.39
C GLU A 689 11.90 37.36 0.94
N VAL A 690 11.74 36.10 1.31
CA VAL A 690 10.57 35.27 0.96
C VAL A 690 9.33 35.73 1.72
N GLY A 691 9.45 35.96 3.03
CA GLY A 691 8.32 36.37 3.86
C GLY A 691 7.77 37.76 3.50
N LYS A 692 8.64 38.70 3.09
CA LYS A 692 8.22 39.99 2.52
C LYS A 692 7.31 39.77 1.33
N VAL A 693 7.73 38.94 0.38
CA VAL A 693 6.92 38.65 -0.80
C VAL A 693 5.62 37.97 -0.37
N ILE A 694 5.60 36.99 0.54
CA ILE A 694 4.34 36.41 1.06
C ILE A 694 3.38 37.49 1.60
N SER A 695 3.89 38.44 2.40
CA SER A 695 3.07 39.50 3.00
C SER A 695 2.44 40.47 1.98
N GLU A 696 3.13 40.74 0.88
CA GLU A 696 2.66 41.56 -0.23
C GLU A 696 1.47 40.93 -0.98
N GLY A 697 1.26 39.61 -0.82
CA GLY A 697 0.13 38.88 -1.42
C GLY A 697 -1.23 39.13 -0.75
N GLY A 698 -1.25 39.86 0.35
CA GLY A 698 -2.47 40.25 1.07
C GLY A 698 -2.39 39.92 2.56
N LYS A 699 -2.48 40.96 3.40
CA LYS A 699 -2.39 40.83 4.87
C LYS A 699 -3.50 39.95 5.45
N GLU A 700 -4.69 39.95 4.87
CA GLU A 700 -5.83 39.14 5.31
C GLU A 700 -5.60 37.64 5.08
N GLY A 701 -5.00 37.26 3.94
CA GLY A 701 -4.68 35.87 3.62
C GLY A 701 -3.66 35.27 4.60
N VAL A 702 -2.60 36.02 4.92
CA VAL A 702 -1.57 35.60 5.89
C VAL A 702 -2.16 35.46 7.29
N VAL A 703 -2.99 36.41 7.73
CA VAL A 703 -3.65 36.32 9.06
C VAL A 703 -4.56 35.10 9.13
N ARG A 704 -5.35 34.85 8.08
CA ARG A 704 -6.20 33.65 8.00
C ARG A 704 -5.40 32.37 8.05
N PHE A 705 -4.33 32.26 7.25
CA PHE A 705 -3.43 31.10 7.25
C PHE A 705 -2.87 30.83 8.65
N CYS A 706 -2.32 31.84 9.32
CA CYS A 706 -1.81 31.71 10.68
C CYS A 706 -2.89 31.23 11.66
N GLN A 707 -4.12 31.74 11.55
CA GLN A 707 -5.22 31.29 12.41
C GLN A 707 -5.62 29.84 12.15
N GLU A 708 -5.65 29.41 10.88
CA GLU A 708 -5.93 28.02 10.51
C GLU A 708 -4.83 27.07 11.05
N VAL A 709 -3.56 27.46 10.99
CA VAL A 709 -2.44 26.70 11.57
C VAL A 709 -2.59 26.56 13.08
N LYS A 710 -2.83 27.64 13.83
CA LYS A 710 -3.03 27.57 15.29
C LYS A 710 -4.20 26.66 15.66
N SER A 711 -5.32 26.80 14.95
CA SER A 711 -6.49 25.95 15.19
C SER A 711 -6.23 24.47 14.92
N ALA A 712 -5.38 24.15 13.95
CA ALA A 712 -5.06 22.77 13.60
C ALA A 712 -4.16 22.10 14.64
N VAL A 713 -3.17 22.82 15.18
CA VAL A 713 -2.29 22.34 16.25
C VAL A 713 -3.12 21.96 17.48
N ALA A 714 -4.02 22.84 17.91
CA ALA A 714 -4.94 22.57 19.01
C ALA A 714 -5.81 21.32 18.73
N ALA A 715 -6.37 21.22 17.53
CA ALA A 715 -7.28 20.13 17.15
C ALA A 715 -6.60 18.75 17.11
N ASN A 716 -5.32 18.67 16.76
CA ASN A 716 -4.56 17.42 16.67
C ASN A 716 -4.28 16.80 18.04
N TRP A 717 -4.09 17.62 19.10
CA TRP A 717 -3.70 17.13 20.43
C TRP A 717 -4.83 17.16 21.49
N ALA A 718 -5.95 17.85 21.25
CA ALA A 718 -7.02 18.10 22.23
C ALA A 718 -7.73 16.88 22.87
N LYS A 719 -7.40 15.64 22.46
CA LYS A 719 -8.06 14.40 22.95
C LYS A 719 -7.10 13.40 23.61
N ARG A 720 -5.85 13.76 23.95
CA ARG A 720 -4.85 12.82 24.49
C ARG A 720 -4.29 13.18 25.86
#